data_AF-A0A8J7ITA9-F1
#
_entry.id   AF-A0A8J7ITA9-F1
#
_cell.length_a   1.000
_cell.length_b   1.000
_cell.length_c   1.000
_cell.angle_alpha   90.00
_cell.angle_beta   90.00
_cell.angle_gamma   90.00
#
_symmetry.space_group_name_H-M   'P 1'
#
loop_
_entity.id
_entity.type
_entity.pdbx_description
1 polymer ?
#
loop_
_entity_poly.entity_id
_entity_poly.type
_entity_poly.pdbx_seq_one_letter_code
_entity_poly.pdbx_strand_id
1 'polypeptide(L)'
;MTFRFQIKESYKYLQLCVALIAAMWLTSLFEVIVSNTTNSHILLAAAIKLVNDFWCGIIIGALLAPVYILINGFSKKWSYTIIKILFTCIVIIQFSLVKYSLTTLLNLGADLLGYSLDDIFNTVSASESFSIAYFIPFIIFPALFLFLFRIINKYIPNNVLFGAGVLLVLISGSLKLALTNVSEAKFQNKIAFLTHDIIKFQKEKRQLSAYNLSNRNDYPLLKPFSTSKDVLSPFFNVKEKKPNIVVVIVEGLGSEFIGDKTYSGFTPYLDGLISKSLYWENFLSTTGRTFGVIPSLLGSLPFGETGFLELPKTPSHISLISVLKTNGYTTSYYSGDQSSFDKKINFFEYNDIDNVIDENKYGPEYIKTEANSGGFSWGYPDAEIFKKTLASLDGNQQPRLDIIMTLSNHEPFNFPNKTYYEKKVDSILNSTDNFNTPKDDIVEHKDIYTSLFYTDNSIKNFMNAYAKRDDYNNTIFIITGDHRLIPIAQKDKLCRFHVPLYIYSPMLKQPEKFKSVSSHWDVAPSLLSFLKANYKFNDIGETAWMGEGLDTTKAFRNTHKIPLMRYKGSINDFMYKDYLYSDGELYKVNENFGTYKVTEEAIIKTMADSLMAFKKMNAYVTQRNKIFPDSLNIYVKPSIDFSQEQLAMINTLTNGLNFDQTFEIARDKAFKKERDTARLLCDYILNELPNHSDARTLKGRTLAWDGDYATAELELLNVIKRSPYYYDSYLALLDLYWWSEQEEKSEAIYRQALKNNIANPNLGYKMAHTYKRLENTERANTIIDSLIKIHPNNSEYLTFKKTLQ
;
A
#
# COMPACT_ATOMS: atom_id res chain seq x y z
N MET A 1 -28.84 35.45 35.22
CA MET A 1 -27.39 35.23 35.39
C MET A 1 -26.67 36.20 34.46
N THR A 2 -26.22 37.35 34.96
CA THR A 2 -25.49 38.36 34.16
C THR A 2 -24.04 37.93 33.99
N PHE A 3 -23.65 37.52 32.79
CA PHE A 3 -22.26 37.24 32.41
C PHE A 3 -21.45 38.55 32.42
N ARG A 4 -20.86 38.93 33.56
CA ARG A 4 -19.82 39.98 33.61
C ARG A 4 -18.46 39.35 33.30
N PHE A 5 -18.06 39.39 32.03
CA PHE A 5 -16.73 38.99 31.59
C PHE A 5 -15.70 40.01 32.12
N GLN A 6 -14.88 39.62 33.11
CA GLN A 6 -13.87 40.51 33.68
C GLN A 6 -12.65 40.63 32.75
N ILE A 7 -12.24 41.87 32.43
CA ILE A 7 -11.07 42.22 31.60
C ILE A 7 -9.77 41.56 32.11
N LYS A 8 -9.64 41.27 33.42
CA LYS A 8 -8.45 40.60 33.98
C LYS A 8 -8.33 39.12 33.57
N GLU A 9 -9.45 38.48 33.21
CA GLU A 9 -9.52 37.05 32.84
C GLU A 9 -9.30 36.80 31.34
N SER A 10 -9.50 37.82 30.50
CA SER A 10 -9.11 37.76 29.07
C SER A 10 -7.60 37.76 28.89
N TYR A 11 -6.84 38.41 29.78
CA TYR A 11 -5.38 38.43 29.70
C TYR A 11 -4.72 37.07 29.96
N LYS A 12 -5.25 36.25 30.88
CA LYS A 12 -4.71 34.90 31.12
C LYS A 12 -4.88 33.98 29.91
N TYR A 13 -6.00 34.11 29.21
CA TYR A 13 -6.24 33.41 27.95
C TYR A 13 -5.29 33.90 26.85
N LEU A 14 -5.10 35.22 26.76
CA LEU A 14 -4.14 35.80 25.83
C LEU A 14 -2.70 35.31 26.08
N GLN A 15 -2.28 35.23 27.34
CA GLN A 15 -0.97 34.67 27.73
C GLN A 15 -0.82 33.21 27.30
N LEU A 16 -1.87 32.38 27.42
CA LEU A 16 -1.87 31.01 26.92
C LEU A 16 -1.73 30.97 25.39
N CYS A 17 -2.42 31.86 24.66
CA CYS A 17 -2.31 31.93 23.21
C CYS A 17 -0.90 32.33 22.76
N VAL A 18 -0.28 33.29 23.44
CA VAL A 18 1.11 33.70 23.15
C VAL A 18 2.10 32.57 23.47
N ALA A 19 1.90 31.84 24.57
CA ALA A 19 2.71 30.67 24.88
C ALA A 19 2.57 29.55 23.83
N LEU A 20 1.36 29.33 23.31
CA LEU A 20 1.10 28.39 22.22
C LEU A 20 1.85 28.79 20.94
N ILE A 21 1.72 30.05 20.52
CA ILE A 21 2.43 30.58 19.34
C ILE A 21 3.95 30.40 19.49
N ALA A 22 4.50 30.73 20.66
CA ALA A 22 5.92 30.56 20.94
C ALA A 22 6.35 29.09 20.89
N ALA A 23 5.52 28.16 21.38
CA ALA A 23 5.79 26.72 21.27
C ALA A 23 5.75 26.23 19.81
N MET A 24 4.81 26.73 18.99
CA MET A 24 4.77 26.44 17.55
C MET A 24 6.01 26.96 16.84
N TRP A 25 6.46 28.17 17.16
CA TRP A 25 7.71 28.72 16.64
C TRP A 25 8.93 27.85 16.94
N LEU A 26 9.07 27.38 18.19
CA LEU A 26 10.16 26.45 18.55
C LEU A 26 10.09 25.15 17.75
N THR A 27 8.88 24.64 17.50
CA THR A 27 8.66 23.42 16.70
C THR A 27 9.06 23.64 15.24
N SER A 28 8.70 24.78 14.65
CA SER A 28 9.07 25.11 13.26
C SER A 28 10.55 25.43 13.10
N LEU A 29 11.19 26.03 14.11
CA LEU A 29 12.64 26.21 14.12
C LEU A 29 13.37 24.87 14.17
N PHE A 30 12.87 23.93 15.00
CA PHE A 30 13.36 22.55 14.99
C PHE A 30 13.20 21.90 13.61
N GLU A 31 12.04 22.04 12.96
CA GLU A 31 11.82 21.54 11.60
C GLU A 31 12.86 22.10 10.61
N VAL A 32 13.09 23.42 10.62
CA VAL A 32 14.06 24.06 9.72
C VAL A 32 15.48 23.55 9.97
N ILE A 33 15.90 23.42 11.23
CA ILE A 33 17.23 22.93 11.60
C ILE A 33 17.43 21.47 11.15
N VAL A 34 16.43 20.61 11.37
CA VAL A 34 16.53 19.18 11.04
C VAL A 34 16.39 18.93 9.54
N SER A 35 15.57 19.72 8.83
CA SER A 35 15.35 19.55 7.39
C SER A 35 16.53 19.91 6.49
N ASN A 36 17.65 20.39 7.06
CA ASN A 36 18.88 20.73 6.34
C ASN A 36 18.64 21.63 5.10
N THR A 37 17.62 22.52 5.14
CA THR A 37 17.38 23.48 4.06
C THR A 37 18.67 24.23 3.75
N THR A 38 19.13 24.16 2.50
CA THR A 38 20.43 24.67 2.06
C THR A 38 20.82 25.98 2.76
N ASN A 39 22.05 26.04 3.28
CA ASN A 39 22.56 27.08 4.18
C ASN A 39 22.28 28.53 3.74
N SER A 40 22.04 28.79 2.46
CA SER A 40 21.76 30.13 1.92
C SER A 40 20.37 30.70 2.23
N HIS A 41 19.39 29.89 2.70
CA HIS A 41 18.00 30.36 2.88
C HIS A 41 17.33 30.00 4.23
N ILE A 42 18.07 29.44 5.18
CA ILE A 42 17.55 29.01 6.49
C ILE A 42 16.80 30.14 7.23
N LEU A 43 17.38 31.34 7.27
CA LEU A 43 16.77 32.48 7.97
C LEU A 43 15.45 32.93 7.33
N LEU A 44 15.38 32.93 6.00
CA LEU A 44 14.15 33.27 5.28
C LEU A 44 13.08 32.20 5.48
N ALA A 45 13.45 30.92 5.39
CA ALA A 45 12.56 29.79 5.63
C ALA A 45 11.98 29.83 7.06
N ALA A 46 12.84 30.10 8.05
CA ALA A 46 12.43 30.30 9.43
C ALA A 46 11.45 31.47 9.55
N ALA A 47 11.80 32.65 9.02
CA ALA A 47 10.93 33.83 9.10
C ALA A 47 9.54 33.59 8.50
N ILE A 48 9.45 32.92 7.34
CA ILE A 48 8.16 32.58 6.70
C ILE A 48 7.35 31.61 7.57
N LYS A 49 7.97 30.54 8.10
CA LYS A 49 7.27 29.59 8.98
C LYS A 49 6.75 30.26 10.24
N LEU A 50 7.54 31.13 10.87
CA LEU A 50 7.12 31.89 12.05
C LEU A 50 5.88 32.77 11.77
N VAL A 51 5.81 33.40 10.59
CA VAL A 51 4.62 34.16 10.16
C VAL A 51 3.40 33.24 10.04
N ASN A 52 3.56 32.06 9.43
CA ASN A 52 2.45 31.10 9.29
C ASN A 52 1.98 30.53 10.63
N ASP A 53 2.90 30.20 11.53
CA ASP A 53 2.59 29.74 12.89
C ASP A 53 1.87 30.80 13.71
N PHE A 54 2.28 32.07 13.58
CA PHE A 54 1.63 33.18 14.27
C PHE A 54 0.15 33.29 13.88
N TRP A 55 -0.14 33.27 12.58
CA TRP A 55 -1.51 33.30 12.08
C TRP A 55 -2.31 32.04 12.48
N CYS A 56 -1.68 30.86 12.44
CA CYS A 56 -2.31 29.63 12.91
C CYS A 56 -2.70 29.72 14.40
N GLY A 57 -1.78 30.16 15.25
CA GLY A 57 -2.03 30.31 16.69
C GLY A 57 -3.10 31.36 17.01
N ILE A 58 -3.16 32.47 16.27
CA ILE A 58 -4.26 33.45 16.40
C ILE A 58 -5.61 32.80 16.07
N ILE A 59 -5.69 32.07 14.97
CA ILE A 59 -6.94 31.41 14.54
C ILE A 59 -7.38 30.37 15.57
N ILE A 60 -6.45 29.53 16.06
CA ILE A 60 -6.74 28.55 17.11
C ILE A 60 -7.22 29.25 18.39
N GLY A 61 -6.55 30.32 18.81
CA GLY A 61 -6.99 31.12 19.96
C GLY A 61 -8.37 31.75 19.76
N ALA A 62 -8.68 32.24 18.56
CA ALA A 62 -10.01 32.78 18.27
C ALA A 62 -11.09 31.69 18.31
N LEU A 63 -10.81 30.50 17.77
CA LEU A 63 -11.74 29.37 17.72
C LEU A 63 -12.03 28.78 19.11
N LEU A 64 -11.04 28.75 20.00
CA LEU A 64 -11.21 28.23 21.37
C LEU A 64 -11.65 29.29 22.39
N ALA A 65 -11.70 30.57 22.02
CA ALA A 65 -12.15 31.63 22.91
C ALA A 65 -13.61 31.43 23.38
N PRO A 66 -14.59 31.09 22.52
CA PRO A 66 -15.95 30.79 22.96
C PRO A 66 -16.02 29.63 23.96
N VAL A 67 -15.22 28.58 23.75
CA VAL A 67 -15.13 27.42 24.66
C VAL A 67 -14.59 27.86 26.03
N TYR A 68 -13.52 28.67 26.04
CA TYR A 68 -12.99 29.24 27.28
C TYR A 68 -14.03 30.11 28.00
N ILE A 69 -14.71 31.01 27.28
CA ILE A 69 -15.73 31.92 27.83
C ILE A 69 -16.86 31.12 28.47
N LEU A 70 -17.35 30.09 27.77
CA LEU A 70 -18.44 29.24 28.23
C LEU A 70 -18.08 28.50 29.51
N ILE A 71 -16.92 27.81 29.54
CA ILE A 71 -16.48 27.07 30.74
C ILE A 71 -16.18 28.03 31.88
N ASN A 72 -15.63 29.21 31.60
CA ASN A 72 -15.32 30.21 32.62
C ASN A 72 -16.58 30.73 33.33
N GLY A 73 -17.72 30.73 32.63
CA GLY A 73 -19.04 31.01 33.22
C GLY A 73 -19.47 30.01 34.30
N PHE A 74 -18.98 28.76 34.23
CA PHE A 74 -19.28 27.70 35.21
C PHE A 74 -18.17 27.53 36.24
N SER A 75 -16.90 27.43 35.81
CA SER A 75 -15.75 27.31 36.70
C SER A 75 -14.47 27.86 36.10
N LYS A 76 -13.93 28.87 36.78
CA LYS A 76 -12.67 29.56 36.43
C LYS A 76 -11.44 28.65 36.53
N LYS A 77 -11.44 27.71 37.48
CA LYS A 77 -10.33 26.76 37.65
C LYS A 77 -10.32 25.76 36.48
N TRP A 78 -11.49 25.29 36.10
CA TRP A 78 -11.64 24.31 35.02
C TRP A 78 -11.45 24.94 33.64
N SER A 79 -11.92 26.16 33.38
CA SER A 79 -11.70 26.85 32.09
C SER A 79 -10.21 26.93 31.73
N TYR A 80 -9.40 27.36 32.69
CA TYR A 80 -7.98 27.50 32.53
C TYR A 80 -7.24 26.16 32.44
N THR A 81 -7.66 25.16 33.21
CA THR A 81 -7.05 23.81 33.17
C THR A 81 -7.35 23.12 31.85
N ILE A 82 -8.59 23.20 31.36
CA ILE A 82 -9.01 22.57 30.11
C ILE A 82 -8.30 23.19 28.91
N ILE A 83 -8.22 24.53 28.82
CA ILE A 83 -7.50 25.18 27.71
C ILE A 83 -6.00 24.82 27.73
N LYS A 84 -5.37 24.74 28.90
CA LYS A 84 -3.98 24.26 28.99
C LYS A 84 -3.83 22.85 28.44
N ILE A 85 -4.73 21.93 28.82
CA ILE A 85 -4.70 20.54 28.32
C ILE A 85 -4.88 20.54 26.80
N LEU A 86 -5.85 21.28 26.27
CA LEU A 86 -6.09 21.37 24.83
C LEU A 86 -4.89 21.94 24.08
N PHE A 87 -4.27 23.02 24.56
CA PHE A 87 -3.07 23.60 23.95
C PHE A 87 -1.87 22.65 24.05
N THR A 88 -1.72 21.92 25.15
CA THR A 88 -0.72 20.84 25.24
C THR A 88 -0.95 19.77 24.18
N CYS A 89 -2.19 19.30 23.99
CA CYS A 89 -2.53 18.35 22.93
C CYS A 89 -2.22 18.91 21.54
N ILE A 90 -2.53 20.19 21.28
CA ILE A 90 -2.23 20.87 20.02
C ILE A 90 -0.72 20.91 19.76
N VAL A 91 0.11 21.17 20.77
CA VAL A 91 1.58 21.14 20.63
C VAL A 91 2.08 19.73 20.28
N ILE A 92 1.52 18.69 20.91
CA ILE A 92 1.85 17.29 20.59
C ILE A 92 1.45 16.97 19.14
N ILE A 93 0.24 17.36 18.72
CA ILE A 93 -0.26 17.14 17.35
C ILE A 93 0.63 17.88 16.34
N GLN A 94 0.96 19.15 16.58
CA GLN A 94 1.83 19.93 15.70
C GLN A 94 3.20 19.25 15.55
N PHE A 95 3.80 18.81 16.64
CA PHE A 95 5.09 18.11 16.59
C PHE A 95 4.97 16.76 15.85
N SER A 96 3.88 16.01 16.07
CA SER A 96 3.60 14.76 15.35
C SER A 96 3.56 14.98 13.83
N LEU A 97 2.89 16.05 13.39
CA LEU A 97 2.79 16.39 11.96
C LEU A 97 4.11 16.90 11.38
N VAL A 98 4.89 17.65 12.16
CA VAL A 98 6.26 18.05 11.77
C VAL A 98 7.13 16.81 11.59
N LYS A 99 7.07 15.87 12.53
CA LYS A 99 7.80 14.61 12.46
C LYS A 99 7.43 13.79 11.23
N TYR A 100 6.11 13.60 11.00
CA TYR A 100 5.61 12.97 9.78
C TYR A 100 6.17 13.64 8.52
N SER A 101 6.20 14.98 8.50
CA SER A 101 6.72 15.73 7.36
C SER A 101 8.22 15.61 7.16
N LEU A 102 9.00 15.45 8.23
CA LEU A 102 10.44 15.22 8.13
C LEU A 102 10.74 13.81 7.61
N THR A 103 9.94 12.81 8.01
CA THR A 103 10.11 11.42 7.57
C THR A 103 9.62 11.21 6.13
N THR A 104 8.43 11.70 5.81
CA THR A 104 7.78 11.42 4.50
C THR A 104 8.11 12.45 3.42
N LEU A 105 8.73 13.57 3.81
CA LEU A 105 8.94 14.76 2.99
C LEU A 105 7.65 15.43 2.50
N LEU A 106 6.49 15.07 3.05
CA LEU A 106 5.19 15.67 2.76
C LEU A 106 4.44 16.06 4.02
N ASN A 107 3.61 17.09 3.91
CA ASN A 107 2.65 17.39 4.97
C ASN A 107 1.53 16.36 4.95
N LEU A 108 1.15 15.81 6.10
CA LEU A 108 -0.06 15.01 6.25
C LEU A 108 -1.30 15.89 6.03
N GLY A 109 -2.20 15.47 5.17
CA GLY A 109 -3.42 16.15 4.79
C GLY A 109 -4.64 15.26 4.91
N ALA A 110 -5.58 15.41 3.97
CA ALA A 110 -6.80 14.62 3.90
C ALA A 110 -6.55 13.13 3.59
N ASP A 111 -5.35 12.78 3.12
CA ASP A 111 -4.91 11.41 2.94
C ASP A 111 -4.99 10.59 4.23
N LEU A 112 -4.89 11.21 5.41
CA LEU A 112 -5.18 10.57 6.71
C LEU A 112 -6.54 9.87 6.74
N LEU A 113 -7.55 10.40 6.04
CA LEU A 113 -8.91 9.84 5.99
C LEU A 113 -9.02 8.65 5.02
N GLY A 114 -8.01 8.42 4.18
CA GLY A 114 -7.97 7.33 3.20
C GLY A 114 -7.31 6.04 3.72
N TYR A 115 -6.65 6.10 4.88
CA TYR A 115 -5.99 4.95 5.50
C TYR A 115 -6.90 4.29 6.55
N SER A 116 -6.87 2.95 6.61
CA SER A 116 -7.49 2.21 7.70
C SER A 116 -6.66 2.34 8.99
N LEU A 117 -7.27 2.08 10.15
CA LEU A 117 -6.50 2.05 11.41
C LEU A 117 -5.44 0.94 11.39
N ASP A 118 -5.72 -0.18 10.74
CA ASP A 118 -4.79 -1.29 10.60
C ASP A 118 -3.62 -0.93 9.67
N ASP A 119 -3.87 -0.22 8.56
CA ASP A 119 -2.81 0.29 7.66
C ASP A 119 -1.87 1.22 8.41
N ILE A 120 -2.44 2.15 9.19
CA ILE A 120 -1.68 3.09 10.01
C ILE A 120 -0.86 2.32 11.04
N PHE A 121 -1.49 1.39 11.76
CA PHE A 121 -0.82 0.61 12.79
C PHE A 121 0.33 -0.23 12.22
N ASN A 122 0.10 -0.94 11.12
CA ASN A 122 1.12 -1.78 10.47
C ASN A 122 2.27 -0.93 9.92
N THR A 123 1.96 0.19 9.26
CA THR A 123 2.99 1.09 8.70
C THR A 123 3.85 1.70 9.80
N VAL A 124 3.22 2.24 10.86
CA VAL A 124 3.96 2.84 11.99
C VAL A 124 4.76 1.78 12.73
N SER A 125 4.19 0.60 12.95
CA SER A 125 4.89 -0.51 13.60
C SER A 125 6.08 -0.98 12.78
N ALA A 126 6.01 -0.92 11.45
CA ALA A 126 7.10 -1.30 10.55
C ALA A 126 8.26 -0.30 10.55
N SER A 127 7.96 1.00 10.53
CA SER A 127 8.95 2.07 10.38
C SER A 127 9.78 2.33 11.65
N GLU A 128 9.30 1.94 12.84
CA GLU A 128 9.89 2.43 14.09
C GLU A 128 10.68 1.40 14.90
N SER A 129 11.92 1.77 15.25
CA SER A 129 12.67 1.12 16.34
C SER A 129 12.29 1.78 17.68
N PHE A 130 11.96 0.98 18.70
CA PHE A 130 11.58 1.46 20.04
C PHE A 130 12.78 2.05 20.80
N SER A 131 13.21 3.27 20.45
CA SER A 131 14.20 4.03 21.22
C SER A 131 13.51 5.06 22.11
N ILE A 132 13.88 5.11 23.40
CA ILE A 132 13.36 6.13 24.34
C ILE A 132 13.69 7.55 23.83
N ALA A 133 14.83 7.72 23.16
CA ALA A 133 15.24 9.02 22.60
C ALA A 133 14.23 9.56 21.57
N TYR A 134 13.53 8.67 20.87
CA TYR A 134 12.52 9.02 19.88
C TYR A 134 11.29 9.73 20.49
N PHE A 135 10.97 9.38 21.74
CA PHE A 135 9.82 9.94 22.47
C PHE A 135 10.17 11.21 23.27
N ILE A 136 11.46 11.53 23.45
CA ILE A 136 11.90 12.70 24.21
C ILE A 136 11.28 14.00 23.68
N PRO A 137 11.29 14.30 22.36
CA PRO A 137 10.67 15.53 21.85
C PRO A 137 9.17 15.66 22.17
N PHE A 138 8.43 14.55 22.23
CA PHE A 138 7.00 14.54 22.60
C PHE A 138 6.76 14.92 24.06
N ILE A 139 7.79 14.89 24.91
CA ILE A 139 7.76 15.38 26.28
C ILE A 139 8.29 16.82 26.35
N ILE A 140 9.37 17.12 25.62
CA ILE A 140 10.04 18.42 25.63
C ILE A 140 9.12 19.54 25.13
N PHE A 141 8.48 19.41 23.96
CA PHE A 141 7.67 20.51 23.41
C PHE A 141 6.47 20.88 24.30
N PRO A 142 5.69 19.90 24.83
CA PRO A 142 4.69 20.18 25.86
C PRO A 142 5.24 20.84 27.12
N ALA A 143 6.37 20.37 27.64
CA ALA A 143 7.00 20.94 28.82
C ALA A 143 7.45 22.39 28.56
N LEU A 144 8.03 22.67 27.39
CA LEU A 144 8.40 24.01 26.95
C LEU A 144 7.20 24.94 26.86
N PHE A 145 6.06 24.48 26.30
CA PHE A 145 4.82 25.27 26.30
C PHE A 145 4.40 25.66 27.73
N LEU A 146 4.38 24.69 28.66
CA LEU A 146 4.01 24.95 30.06
C LEU A 146 5.00 25.89 30.76
N PHE A 147 6.29 25.76 30.46
CA PHE A 147 7.35 26.63 30.95
C PHE A 147 7.23 28.06 30.41
N LEU A 148 7.09 28.22 29.09
CA LEU A 148 6.89 29.51 28.42
C LEU A 148 5.66 30.22 28.97
N PHE A 149 4.55 29.50 29.15
CA PHE A 149 3.37 30.06 29.78
C PHE A 149 3.67 30.58 31.20
N ARG A 150 4.40 29.80 32.01
CA ARG A 150 4.78 30.21 33.38
C ARG A 150 5.63 31.49 33.37
N ILE A 151 6.57 31.61 32.43
CA ILE A 151 7.42 32.79 32.27
C ILE A 151 6.59 34.00 31.84
N ILE A 152 5.79 33.87 30.78
CA ILE A 152 4.94 34.95 30.25
C ILE A 152 4.00 35.47 31.34
N ASN A 153 3.33 34.58 32.06
CA ASN A 153 2.38 34.95 33.12
C ASN A 153 3.08 35.60 34.33
N LYS A 154 4.34 35.26 34.63
CA LYS A 154 5.06 35.82 35.78
C LYS A 154 5.76 37.15 35.48
N TYR A 155 6.32 37.31 34.29
CA TYR A 155 7.27 38.38 34.00
C TYR A 155 6.78 39.41 32.98
N ILE A 156 5.77 39.11 32.16
CA ILE A 156 5.34 40.01 31.08
C ILE A 156 4.06 40.77 31.50
N PRO A 157 4.12 42.11 31.64
CA PRO A 157 2.94 42.91 31.93
C PRO A 157 1.89 42.84 30.81
N ASN A 158 0.61 42.82 31.18
CA ASN A 158 -0.52 42.66 30.25
C ASN A 158 -0.60 43.74 29.16
N ASN A 159 -0.25 44.99 29.48
CA ASN A 159 -0.20 46.10 28.53
C ASN A 159 0.90 45.92 27.48
N VAL A 160 2.07 45.42 27.90
CA VAL A 160 3.19 45.10 26.99
C VAL A 160 2.80 43.94 26.08
N LEU A 161 2.17 42.89 26.63
CA LEU A 161 1.70 41.75 25.85
C LEU A 161 0.70 42.17 24.76
N PHE A 162 -0.25 43.04 25.11
CA PHE A 162 -1.24 43.56 24.16
C PHE A 162 -0.59 44.43 23.09
N GLY A 163 0.28 45.37 23.47
CA GLY A 163 0.99 46.25 22.53
C GLY A 163 1.90 45.47 21.56
N ALA A 164 2.66 44.50 22.08
CA ALA A 164 3.49 43.62 21.26
C ALA A 164 2.65 42.75 20.31
N GLY A 165 1.49 42.26 20.77
CA GLY A 165 0.55 41.50 19.93
C GLY A 165 0.04 42.32 18.75
N VAL A 166 -0.38 43.57 18.96
CA VAL A 166 -0.81 44.47 17.87
C VAL A 166 0.32 44.72 16.88
N LEU A 167 1.53 44.98 17.37
CA LEU A 167 2.69 45.18 16.51
C LEU A 167 3.01 43.93 15.66
N LEU A 168 2.98 42.74 16.27
CA LEU A 168 3.19 41.48 15.55
C LEU A 168 2.12 41.24 14.49
N VAL A 169 0.85 41.58 14.75
CA VAL A 169 -0.21 41.49 13.72
C VAL A 169 0.12 42.38 12.51
N LEU A 170 0.57 43.61 12.74
CA LEU A 170 0.95 44.53 11.66
C LEU A 170 2.17 44.02 10.87
N ILE A 171 3.21 43.55 11.58
CA ILE A 171 4.43 43.03 10.96
C ILE A 171 4.15 41.74 10.18
N SER A 172 3.54 40.74 10.82
CA SER A 172 3.23 39.46 10.19
C SER A 172 2.19 39.59 9.08
N GLY A 173 1.26 40.55 9.17
CA GLY A 173 0.34 40.88 8.09
C GLY A 173 1.05 41.49 6.88
N SER A 174 1.94 42.45 7.12
CA SER A 174 2.75 43.08 6.05
C SER A 174 3.66 42.06 5.37
N LEU A 175 4.33 41.20 6.15
CA LEU A 175 5.19 40.13 5.61
C LEU A 175 4.39 39.12 4.77
N LYS A 176 3.18 38.74 5.20
CA LYS A 176 2.32 37.83 4.46
C LYS A 176 1.88 38.39 3.10
N LEU A 177 1.72 39.72 2.99
CA LEU A 177 1.40 40.39 1.73
C LEU A 177 2.64 40.57 0.83
N ALA A 178 3.81 40.82 1.43
CA ALA A 178 5.05 41.07 0.70
C ALA A 178 5.71 39.79 0.16
N LEU A 179 5.58 38.67 0.87
CA LEU A 179 6.26 37.41 0.54
C LEU A 179 5.29 36.44 -0.16
N THR A 180 5.45 36.30 -1.48
CA THR A 180 4.63 35.40 -2.31
C THR A 180 4.73 33.92 -1.90
N ASN A 181 5.90 33.50 -1.43
CA ASN A 181 6.19 32.12 -1.06
C ASN A 181 5.54 31.69 0.27
N VAL A 182 4.94 32.62 1.05
CA VAL A 182 4.29 32.29 2.35
C VAL A 182 3.18 31.25 2.21
N SER A 183 2.57 31.17 1.03
CA SER A 183 1.50 30.23 0.71
C SER A 183 1.99 28.82 0.34
N GLU A 184 3.28 28.61 0.05
CA GLU A 184 3.80 27.30 -0.36
C GLU A 184 3.65 26.27 0.77
N ALA A 185 3.19 25.05 0.43
CA ALA A 185 2.91 23.98 1.38
C ALA A 185 4.08 23.69 2.35
N LYS A 186 5.33 23.74 1.88
CA LYS A 186 6.54 23.48 2.69
C LYS A 186 6.71 24.46 3.86
N PHE A 187 6.18 25.68 3.73
CA PHE A 187 6.27 26.71 4.76
C PHE A 187 5.01 26.85 5.62
N GLN A 188 3.92 26.17 5.26
CA GLN A 188 2.69 26.23 6.04
C GLN A 188 2.87 25.57 7.41
N ASN A 189 2.15 26.09 8.41
CA ASN A 189 1.98 25.40 9.68
C ASN A 189 1.25 24.07 9.42
N LYS A 190 1.74 22.97 9.99
CA LYS A 190 1.24 21.62 9.66
C LYS A 190 -0.22 21.39 10.08
N ILE A 191 -0.66 21.91 11.24
CA ILE A 191 -2.09 21.87 11.62
C ILE A 191 -2.94 22.69 10.65
N ALA A 192 -2.46 23.87 10.24
CA ALA A 192 -3.16 24.70 9.26
C ALA A 192 -3.29 23.99 7.90
N PHE A 193 -2.21 23.36 7.42
CA PHE A 193 -2.21 22.55 6.20
C PHE A 193 -3.21 21.39 6.30
N LEU A 194 -3.11 20.56 7.35
CA LEU A 194 -3.99 19.42 7.59
C LEU A 194 -5.47 19.84 7.58
N THR A 195 -5.79 20.91 8.32
CA THR A 195 -7.16 21.42 8.41
C THR A 195 -7.66 21.94 7.07
N HIS A 196 -6.82 22.71 6.36
CA HIS A 196 -7.16 23.24 5.04
C HIS A 196 -7.43 22.12 4.03
N ASP A 197 -6.55 21.12 3.98
CA ASP A 197 -6.64 20.02 3.03
C ASP A 197 -7.86 19.11 3.33
N ILE A 198 -8.16 18.84 4.60
CA ILE A 198 -9.40 18.13 5.00
C ILE A 198 -10.65 18.92 4.57
N ILE A 199 -10.68 20.24 4.78
CA ILE A 199 -11.83 21.08 4.37
C ILE A 199 -11.98 21.06 2.85
N LYS A 200 -10.87 21.17 2.12
CA LYS A 200 -10.83 21.09 0.66
C LYS A 200 -11.37 19.74 0.17
N PHE A 201 -10.85 18.63 0.69
CA PHE A 201 -11.32 17.28 0.39
C PHE A 201 -12.81 17.12 0.66
N GLN A 202 -13.31 17.55 1.82
CA GLN A 202 -14.74 17.48 2.16
C GLN A 202 -15.61 18.38 1.26
N LYS A 203 -15.09 19.53 0.81
CA LYS A 203 -15.78 20.39 -0.16
C LYS A 203 -15.84 19.73 -1.53
N GLU A 204 -14.74 19.17 -2.01
CA GLU A 204 -14.68 18.43 -3.27
C GLU A 204 -15.60 17.21 -3.24
N LYS A 205 -15.58 16.42 -2.15
CA LYS A 205 -16.49 15.29 -1.94
C LYS A 205 -17.95 15.70 -2.01
N ARG A 206 -18.34 16.82 -1.37
CA ARG A 206 -19.68 17.39 -1.48
C ARG A 206 -20.03 17.84 -2.90
N GLN A 207 -19.08 18.41 -3.64
CA GLN A 207 -19.29 18.79 -5.04
C GLN A 207 -19.49 17.56 -5.94
N LEU A 208 -18.74 16.49 -5.69
CA LEU A 208 -18.87 15.21 -6.39
C LEU A 208 -20.21 14.53 -6.07
N SER A 209 -20.61 14.50 -4.79
CA SER A 209 -21.88 13.88 -4.37
C SER A 209 -23.13 14.67 -4.78
N ALA A 210 -23.03 16.00 -4.90
CA ALA A 210 -24.10 16.86 -5.40
C ALA A 210 -24.34 16.69 -6.90
N TYR A 211 -23.41 16.05 -7.64
CA TYR A 211 -23.61 15.79 -9.06
C TYR A 211 -24.67 14.69 -9.22
N ASN A 212 -25.80 15.04 -9.84
CA ASN A 212 -26.91 14.11 -10.01
C ASN A 212 -26.57 13.03 -11.04
N LEU A 213 -26.00 11.93 -10.56
CA LEU A 213 -25.69 10.73 -11.33
C LEU A 213 -26.83 9.70 -11.30
N SER A 214 -27.93 9.97 -10.59
CA SER A 214 -28.97 8.96 -10.34
C SER A 214 -29.71 8.50 -11.60
N ASN A 215 -29.72 9.32 -12.66
CA ASN A 215 -30.34 9.00 -13.94
C ASN A 215 -29.37 8.42 -14.98
N ARG A 216 -28.07 8.30 -14.67
CA ARG A 216 -27.07 7.73 -15.58
C ARG A 216 -26.95 6.23 -15.37
N ASN A 217 -26.97 5.48 -16.47
CA ASN A 217 -26.77 4.04 -16.50
C ASN A 217 -25.73 3.59 -17.53
N ASP A 218 -25.07 4.55 -18.19
CA ASP A 218 -24.08 4.34 -19.23
C ASP A 218 -22.71 3.91 -18.67
N TYR A 219 -21.87 3.36 -19.56
CA TYR A 219 -20.49 2.94 -19.30
C TYR A 219 -19.52 3.85 -20.08
N PRO A 220 -19.13 5.01 -19.52
CA PRO A 220 -18.43 6.06 -20.26
C PRO A 220 -16.99 5.70 -20.67
N LEU A 221 -16.43 4.62 -20.12
CA LEU A 221 -15.10 4.12 -20.48
C LEU A 221 -15.16 3.05 -21.59
N LEU A 222 -16.35 2.53 -21.89
CA LEU A 222 -16.51 1.43 -22.84
C LEU A 222 -16.16 1.89 -24.25
N LYS A 223 -15.23 1.17 -24.89
CA LYS A 223 -14.76 1.43 -26.24
C LYS A 223 -14.41 0.12 -26.96
N PRO A 224 -14.49 0.06 -28.29
CA PRO A 224 -14.06 -1.12 -29.03
C PRO A 224 -12.59 -1.46 -28.74
N PHE A 225 -12.26 -2.73 -28.54
CA PHE A 225 -10.88 -3.18 -28.32
C PHE A 225 -9.94 -2.71 -29.45
N SER A 226 -10.44 -2.66 -30.68
CA SER A 226 -9.70 -2.21 -31.87
C SER A 226 -9.18 -0.77 -31.80
N THR A 227 -9.62 0.02 -30.81
CA THR A 227 -9.06 1.35 -30.55
C THR A 227 -7.64 1.29 -29.98
N SER A 228 -7.29 0.22 -29.26
CA SER A 228 -5.92 -0.05 -28.81
C SER A 228 -5.12 -0.64 -29.97
N LYS A 229 -4.06 0.08 -30.36
CA LYS A 229 -3.22 -0.30 -31.49
C LYS A 229 -2.08 -1.19 -31.02
N ASP A 230 -1.73 -2.16 -31.86
CA ASP A 230 -0.49 -2.91 -31.68
C ASP A 230 0.70 -2.04 -32.05
N VAL A 231 1.49 -1.70 -31.03
CA VAL A 231 2.72 -0.91 -31.13
C VAL A 231 3.98 -1.75 -30.90
N LEU A 232 3.84 -3.02 -30.49
CA LEU A 232 4.97 -3.85 -30.07
C LEU A 232 5.44 -4.80 -31.18
N SER A 233 4.55 -5.31 -32.04
CA SER A 233 4.93 -6.26 -33.12
C SER A 233 6.13 -5.84 -33.97
N PRO A 234 6.32 -4.56 -34.32
CA PRO A 234 7.50 -4.14 -35.08
C PRO A 234 8.83 -4.55 -34.42
N PHE A 235 8.88 -4.66 -33.09
CA PHE A 235 10.09 -4.93 -32.31
C PHE A 235 10.33 -6.42 -32.00
N PHE A 236 9.37 -7.31 -32.30
CA PHE A 236 9.44 -8.73 -31.92
C PHE A 236 9.58 -9.67 -33.11
N ASN A 237 10.42 -10.70 -32.94
CA ASN A 237 10.45 -11.92 -33.73
C ASN A 237 9.42 -12.90 -33.16
N VAL A 238 8.16 -12.71 -33.57
CA VAL A 238 7.00 -13.48 -33.09
C VAL A 238 7.18 -14.97 -33.39
N LYS A 239 6.95 -15.81 -32.37
CA LYS A 239 6.99 -17.28 -32.46
C LYS A 239 5.59 -17.83 -32.70
N GLU A 240 5.47 -19.06 -33.19
CA GLU A 240 4.18 -19.72 -33.42
C GLU A 240 3.39 -19.94 -32.11
N LYS A 241 4.08 -20.34 -31.03
CA LYS A 241 3.46 -20.56 -29.71
C LYS A 241 3.33 -19.24 -28.96
N LYS A 242 2.19 -19.06 -28.28
CA LYS A 242 1.96 -17.95 -27.33
C LYS A 242 3.12 -17.85 -26.32
N PRO A 243 3.68 -16.65 -26.05
CA PRO A 243 4.79 -16.50 -25.13
C PRO A 243 4.33 -16.53 -23.67
N ASN A 244 5.22 -16.92 -22.76
CA ASN A 244 5.04 -16.66 -21.34
C ASN A 244 5.23 -15.16 -21.07
N ILE A 245 4.49 -14.62 -20.11
CA ILE A 245 4.58 -13.23 -19.68
C ILE A 245 5.02 -13.22 -18.22
N VAL A 246 6.13 -12.55 -17.92
CA VAL A 246 6.64 -12.36 -16.56
C VAL A 246 6.63 -10.87 -16.24
N VAL A 247 5.79 -10.45 -15.29
CA VAL A 247 5.72 -9.07 -14.82
C VAL A 247 6.44 -8.96 -13.49
N VAL A 248 7.50 -8.15 -13.42
CA VAL A 248 8.25 -7.87 -12.19
C VAL A 248 7.98 -6.43 -11.77
N ILE A 249 7.23 -6.28 -10.69
CA ILE A 249 6.93 -5.01 -10.05
C ILE A 249 7.95 -4.80 -8.94
N VAL A 250 8.77 -3.76 -9.07
CA VAL A 250 9.88 -3.49 -8.15
C VAL A 250 9.49 -2.39 -7.16
N GLU A 251 9.28 -2.77 -5.90
CA GLU A 251 8.91 -1.88 -4.80
C GLU A 251 9.88 -0.70 -4.68
N GLY A 252 9.34 0.52 -4.67
CA GLY A 252 10.07 1.76 -4.45
C GLY A 252 11.05 2.17 -5.56
N LEU A 253 11.10 1.43 -6.68
CA LEU A 253 12.07 1.71 -7.75
C LEU A 253 11.67 2.92 -8.60
N GLY A 254 12.20 4.09 -8.26
CA GLY A 254 12.13 5.29 -9.11
C GLY A 254 13.21 5.31 -10.21
N SER A 255 12.93 6.02 -11.31
CA SER A 255 13.89 6.20 -12.41
C SER A 255 15.16 6.95 -12.00
N GLU A 256 15.14 7.70 -10.89
CA GLU A 256 16.32 8.43 -10.40
C GLU A 256 17.46 7.52 -9.93
N PHE A 257 17.17 6.24 -9.63
CA PHE A 257 18.15 5.25 -9.19
C PHE A 257 18.77 4.45 -10.33
N ILE A 258 18.38 4.72 -11.58
CA ILE A 258 18.72 3.94 -12.76
C ILE A 258 19.59 4.76 -13.71
N GLY A 259 20.55 4.10 -14.36
CA GLY A 259 21.38 4.62 -15.43
C GLY A 259 22.29 5.76 -14.98
N ASP A 260 22.11 6.93 -15.58
CA ASP A 260 22.94 8.12 -15.36
C ASP A 260 22.21 9.23 -14.58
N LYS A 261 21.14 8.88 -13.85
CA LYS A 261 20.34 9.83 -13.08
C LYS A 261 21.00 10.22 -11.75
N THR A 262 20.37 11.15 -11.03
CA THR A 262 20.93 11.78 -9.82
C THR A 262 21.37 10.77 -8.77
N TYR A 263 20.53 9.78 -8.44
CA TYR A 263 20.77 8.82 -7.36
C TYR A 263 21.21 7.44 -7.88
N SER A 264 21.79 7.36 -9.08
CA SER A 264 22.20 6.11 -9.70
C SER A 264 23.55 5.57 -9.17
N GLY A 265 23.94 4.37 -9.63
CA GLY A 265 25.23 3.73 -9.29
C GLY A 265 25.10 2.48 -8.42
N PHE A 266 23.88 2.13 -7.98
CA PHE A 266 23.62 0.99 -7.09
C PHE A 266 22.67 -0.07 -7.70
N THR A 267 22.42 0.01 -9.02
CA THR A 267 21.53 -0.90 -9.77
C THR A 267 22.20 -1.42 -11.06
N PRO A 268 23.44 -1.94 -10.98
CA PRO A 268 24.25 -2.24 -12.17
C PRO A 268 23.62 -3.27 -13.13
N TYR A 269 22.79 -4.19 -12.64
CA TYR A 269 22.12 -5.14 -13.52
C TYR A 269 20.98 -4.48 -14.32
N LEU A 270 20.11 -3.72 -13.66
CA LEU A 270 19.04 -2.96 -14.31
C LEU A 270 19.60 -1.91 -15.27
N ASP A 271 20.72 -1.28 -14.95
CA ASP A 271 21.45 -0.37 -15.84
C ASP A 271 21.91 -1.10 -17.10
N GLY A 272 22.53 -2.28 -16.93
CA GLY A 272 22.95 -3.14 -18.04
C GLY A 272 21.80 -3.73 -18.85
N LEU A 273 20.58 -3.75 -18.30
CA LEU A 273 19.38 -4.24 -18.99
C LEU A 273 18.77 -3.20 -19.93
N ILE A 274 19.03 -1.90 -19.73
CA ILE A 274 18.56 -0.81 -20.60
C ILE A 274 18.97 -1.07 -22.06
N SER A 275 20.24 -1.42 -22.29
CA SER A 275 20.78 -1.65 -23.65
C SER A 275 20.36 -2.98 -24.28
N LYS A 276 19.51 -3.75 -23.60
CA LYS A 276 19.02 -5.07 -24.05
C LYS A 276 17.50 -5.11 -24.20
N SER A 277 16.81 -4.02 -23.87
CA SER A 277 15.36 -3.96 -23.74
C SER A 277 14.75 -2.90 -24.67
N LEU A 278 13.44 -2.94 -24.80
CA LEU A 278 12.65 -1.75 -25.10
C LEU A 278 12.50 -0.96 -23.78
N TYR A 279 13.03 0.26 -23.74
CA TYR A 279 13.12 1.07 -22.52
C TYR A 279 12.41 2.42 -22.68
N TRP A 280 11.50 2.74 -21.77
CA TRP A 280 10.85 4.05 -21.72
C TRP A 280 11.54 4.92 -20.68
N GLU A 281 12.18 6.00 -21.14
CA GLU A 281 12.89 6.93 -20.27
C GLU A 281 11.92 7.76 -19.41
N ASN A 282 10.72 8.00 -19.93
CA ASN A 282 9.73 8.93 -19.38
C ASN A 282 8.42 8.20 -19.02
N PHE A 283 8.53 7.15 -18.20
CA PHE A 283 7.40 6.33 -17.81
C PHE A 283 6.87 6.69 -16.41
N LEU A 284 5.55 6.70 -16.25
CA LEU A 284 4.88 7.16 -15.04
C LEU A 284 4.15 6.03 -14.32
N SER A 285 4.40 5.91 -13.02
CA SER A 285 3.42 5.32 -12.13
C SER A 285 2.22 6.24 -12.04
N THR A 286 1.02 5.67 -12.06
CA THR A 286 -0.21 6.47 -11.93
C THR A 286 -0.51 6.84 -10.49
N THR A 287 0.18 6.19 -9.54
CA THR A 287 0.03 6.40 -8.11
C THR A 287 1.39 6.61 -7.44
N GLY A 288 1.42 7.37 -6.34
CA GLY A 288 2.64 7.66 -5.59
C GLY A 288 2.96 6.66 -4.47
N ARG A 289 2.26 5.53 -4.42
CA ARG A 289 2.38 4.42 -3.46
C ARG A 289 1.94 3.11 -4.14
N THR A 290 2.30 2.00 -3.51
CA THR A 290 2.09 0.62 -3.94
C THR A 290 0.64 0.24 -4.27
N PHE A 291 -0.35 0.70 -3.48
CA PHE A 291 -1.76 0.29 -3.61
C PHE A 291 -2.38 0.45 -5.03
N GLY A 292 -1.81 1.31 -5.87
CA GLY A 292 -2.34 1.61 -7.20
C GLY A 292 -1.72 0.81 -8.36
N VAL A 293 -0.55 0.19 -8.18
CA VAL A 293 0.18 -0.40 -9.31
C VAL A 293 -0.56 -1.57 -9.94
N ILE A 294 -1.08 -2.51 -9.13
CA ILE A 294 -1.78 -3.72 -9.61
C ILE A 294 -2.98 -3.38 -10.50
N PRO A 295 -3.98 -2.60 -10.04
CA PRO A 295 -5.15 -2.28 -10.86
C PRO A 295 -4.81 -1.42 -12.07
N SER A 296 -3.85 -0.50 -11.96
CA SER A 296 -3.43 0.34 -13.08
C SER A 296 -2.65 -0.44 -14.15
N LEU A 297 -1.64 -1.22 -13.74
CA LEU A 297 -0.73 -1.94 -14.64
C LEU A 297 -1.43 -3.11 -15.34
N LEU A 298 -2.24 -3.86 -14.59
CA LEU A 298 -2.86 -5.10 -15.09
C LEU A 298 -4.25 -4.88 -15.66
N GLY A 299 -4.98 -3.85 -15.22
CA GLY A 299 -6.36 -3.60 -15.65
C GLY A 299 -6.58 -2.27 -16.38
N SER A 300 -5.60 -1.35 -16.38
CA SER A 300 -5.80 0.01 -16.88
C SER A 300 -7.02 0.69 -16.24
N LEU A 301 -7.18 0.51 -14.92
CA LEU A 301 -8.42 0.86 -14.20
C LEU A 301 -8.36 2.26 -13.56
N PRO A 302 -9.53 2.91 -13.36
CA PRO A 302 -9.63 4.14 -12.58
C PRO A 302 -9.21 3.94 -11.11
N PHE A 303 -9.05 5.04 -10.36
CA PHE A 303 -8.47 4.99 -9.02
C PHE A 303 -9.46 4.75 -7.87
N GLY A 304 -10.76 5.04 -8.03
CA GLY A 304 -11.68 5.09 -6.88
C GLY A 304 -11.43 6.31 -5.99
N GLU A 305 -12.13 6.40 -4.85
CA GLU A 305 -11.99 7.52 -3.92
C GLU A 305 -10.66 7.43 -3.16
N THR A 306 -10.40 6.31 -2.50
CA THR A 306 -9.21 6.08 -1.66
C THR A 306 -8.20 5.12 -2.29
N GLY A 307 -8.43 4.66 -3.52
CA GLY A 307 -7.67 3.61 -4.19
C GLY A 307 -8.60 2.50 -4.68
N PHE A 308 -8.25 1.84 -5.79
CA PHE A 308 -9.15 0.87 -6.43
C PHE A 308 -9.29 -0.39 -5.57
N LEU A 309 -8.18 -0.84 -4.97
CA LEU A 309 -8.15 -1.98 -4.06
C LEU A 309 -8.91 -1.73 -2.75
N GLU A 310 -9.10 -0.45 -2.39
CA GLU A 310 -9.82 -0.03 -1.18
C GLU A 310 -11.33 0.13 -1.39
N LEU A 311 -11.83 -0.10 -2.60
CA LEU A 311 -13.26 -0.03 -2.87
C LEU A 311 -14.00 -1.14 -2.08
N PRO A 312 -15.09 -0.81 -1.36
CA PRO A 312 -15.82 -1.81 -0.57
C PRO A 312 -16.33 -3.01 -1.38
N LYS A 313 -16.66 -2.78 -2.66
CA LYS A 313 -16.97 -3.84 -3.62
C LYS A 313 -16.13 -3.58 -4.86
N THR A 314 -15.39 -4.60 -5.29
CA THR A 314 -14.61 -4.54 -6.54
C THR A 314 -15.58 -4.35 -7.71
N PRO A 315 -15.54 -3.22 -8.44
CA PRO A 315 -16.43 -3.00 -9.57
C PRO A 315 -16.10 -3.96 -10.72
N SER A 316 -17.09 -4.24 -11.56
CA SER A 316 -16.98 -5.05 -12.76
C SER A 316 -15.97 -4.48 -13.74
N HIS A 317 -14.99 -5.31 -14.11
CA HIS A 317 -13.92 -4.96 -15.03
C HIS A 317 -13.35 -6.19 -15.73
N ILE A 318 -12.51 -5.94 -16.74
CA ILE A 318 -11.59 -6.92 -17.32
C ILE A 318 -10.16 -6.51 -17.01
N SER A 319 -9.26 -7.49 -16.92
CA SER A 319 -7.82 -7.28 -16.73
C SER A 319 -7.00 -8.23 -17.60
N LEU A 320 -5.69 -7.97 -17.68
CA LEU A 320 -4.71 -8.86 -18.26
C LEU A 320 -4.81 -10.28 -17.70
N ILE A 321 -5.07 -10.44 -16.40
CA ILE A 321 -5.21 -11.76 -15.76
C ILE A 321 -6.41 -12.51 -16.36
N SER A 322 -7.61 -11.91 -16.26
CA SER A 322 -8.85 -12.53 -16.74
C SER A 322 -8.81 -12.86 -18.24
N VAL A 323 -8.27 -11.94 -19.05
CA VAL A 323 -8.14 -12.13 -20.49
C VAL A 323 -7.13 -13.22 -20.83
N LEU A 324 -5.95 -13.23 -20.22
CA LEU A 324 -4.96 -14.28 -20.49
C LEU A 324 -5.45 -15.65 -20.03
N LYS A 325 -6.09 -15.73 -18.86
CA LYS A 325 -6.64 -16.98 -18.32
C LYS A 325 -7.63 -17.64 -19.26
N THR A 326 -8.65 -16.89 -19.71
CA THR A 326 -9.64 -17.38 -20.68
C THR A 326 -9.01 -17.82 -22.01
N ASN A 327 -7.79 -17.37 -22.29
CA ASN A 327 -7.00 -17.70 -23.47
C ASN A 327 -5.94 -18.80 -23.25
N GLY A 328 -6.10 -19.59 -22.17
CA GLY A 328 -5.31 -20.78 -21.87
C GLY A 328 -4.03 -20.50 -21.10
N TYR A 329 -3.85 -19.30 -20.56
CA TYR A 329 -2.71 -19.01 -19.68
C TYR A 329 -2.98 -19.53 -18.28
N THR A 330 -1.96 -20.11 -17.66
CA THR A 330 -1.94 -20.28 -16.20
C THR A 330 -1.43 -19.00 -15.55
N THR A 331 -2.15 -18.51 -14.56
CA THR A 331 -1.93 -17.18 -13.95
C THR A 331 -1.49 -17.31 -12.49
N SER A 332 -0.35 -16.71 -12.17
CA SER A 332 0.25 -16.81 -10.83
C SER A 332 0.71 -15.45 -10.32
N TYR A 333 0.49 -15.18 -9.04
CA TYR A 333 1.04 -14.04 -8.31
C TYR A 333 2.01 -14.52 -7.23
N TYR A 334 3.14 -13.83 -7.09
CA TYR A 334 4.21 -14.12 -6.14
C TYR A 334 4.55 -12.87 -5.34
N SER A 335 4.51 -12.97 -4.02
CA SER A 335 4.97 -11.91 -3.11
C SER A 335 5.55 -12.49 -1.82
N GLY A 336 6.27 -11.67 -1.07
CA GLY A 336 6.84 -12.05 0.22
C GLY A 336 5.96 -11.71 1.42
N ASP A 337 5.02 -10.78 1.25
CA ASP A 337 4.04 -10.32 2.23
C ASP A 337 2.72 -11.08 2.09
N GLN A 338 1.76 -10.83 2.98
CA GLN A 338 0.41 -11.39 2.84
C GLN A 338 -0.36 -10.65 1.75
N SER A 339 -1.03 -11.38 0.87
CA SER A 339 -1.86 -10.78 -0.20
C SER A 339 -3.12 -10.06 0.31
N SER A 340 -3.47 -10.24 1.59
CA SER A 340 -4.50 -9.46 2.30
C SER A 340 -4.10 -8.00 2.53
N PHE A 341 -2.80 -7.70 2.66
CA PHE A 341 -2.32 -6.33 2.80
C PHE A 341 -2.65 -5.52 1.54
N ASP A 342 -3.18 -4.30 1.72
CA ASP A 342 -3.76 -3.46 0.65
C ASP A 342 -4.85 -4.17 -0.18
N LYS A 343 -5.49 -5.21 0.37
CA LYS A 343 -6.59 -5.99 -0.26
C LYS A 343 -6.27 -6.53 -1.67
N LYS A 344 -4.99 -6.78 -1.97
CA LYS A 344 -4.54 -7.28 -3.29
C LYS A 344 -5.26 -8.57 -3.69
N ILE A 345 -5.47 -9.47 -2.74
CA ILE A 345 -6.17 -10.75 -2.93
C ILE A 345 -7.57 -10.58 -3.53
N ASN A 346 -8.31 -9.51 -3.19
CA ASN A 346 -9.67 -9.31 -3.69
C ASN A 346 -9.65 -9.01 -5.19
N PHE A 347 -8.67 -8.23 -5.66
CA PHE A 347 -8.45 -8.00 -7.09
C PHE A 347 -8.08 -9.29 -7.82
N PHE A 348 -7.18 -10.09 -7.26
CA PHE A 348 -6.73 -11.32 -7.90
C PHE A 348 -7.83 -12.39 -7.97
N GLU A 349 -8.62 -12.56 -6.90
CA GLU A 349 -9.75 -13.49 -6.86
C GLU A 349 -10.88 -13.06 -7.79
N TYR A 350 -11.16 -11.76 -7.87
CA TYR A 350 -12.12 -11.21 -8.85
C TYR A 350 -11.72 -11.59 -10.29
N ASN A 351 -10.43 -11.52 -10.59
CA ASN A 351 -9.88 -11.81 -11.90
C ASN A 351 -9.56 -13.31 -12.14
N ASP A 352 -10.01 -14.18 -11.24
CA ASP A 352 -9.82 -15.63 -11.31
C ASP A 352 -8.36 -16.06 -11.38
N ILE A 353 -7.45 -15.48 -10.60
CA ILE A 353 -6.06 -15.96 -10.61
C ILE A 353 -5.98 -17.46 -10.24
N ASP A 354 -5.12 -18.24 -10.89
CA ASP A 354 -4.98 -19.67 -10.58
C ASP A 354 -4.22 -19.89 -9.28
N ASN A 355 -3.13 -19.15 -9.09
CA ASN A 355 -2.24 -19.28 -7.96
C ASN A 355 -1.89 -17.92 -7.33
N VAL A 356 -2.10 -17.81 -6.02
CA VAL A 356 -1.53 -16.75 -5.18
C VAL A 356 -0.50 -17.39 -4.26
N ILE A 357 0.77 -16.99 -4.38
CA ILE A 357 1.90 -17.50 -3.61
C ILE A 357 2.45 -16.33 -2.80
N ASP A 358 1.79 -16.09 -1.68
CA ASP A 358 2.11 -15.06 -0.70
C ASP A 358 2.81 -15.68 0.52
N GLU A 359 3.04 -14.88 1.57
CA GLU A 359 3.73 -15.29 2.81
C GLU A 359 3.29 -16.67 3.34
N ASN A 360 2.00 -17.02 3.24
CA ASN A 360 1.45 -18.26 3.80
C ASN A 360 1.92 -19.54 3.08
N LYS A 361 2.59 -19.41 1.93
CA LYS A 361 3.06 -20.53 1.10
C LYS A 361 4.57 -20.73 1.10
N TYR A 362 5.30 -20.04 1.97
CA TYR A 362 6.73 -20.24 2.17
C TYR A 362 6.96 -21.30 3.25
N GLY A 363 7.74 -22.33 2.91
CA GLY A 363 8.13 -23.40 3.83
C GLY A 363 9.35 -23.02 4.69
N PRO A 364 9.76 -23.92 5.60
CA PRO A 364 10.90 -23.70 6.50
C PRO A 364 12.25 -23.52 5.80
N GLU A 365 12.36 -23.87 4.52
CA GLU A 365 13.55 -23.70 3.69
C GLU A 365 13.76 -22.27 3.15
N TYR A 366 12.81 -21.36 3.40
CA TYR A 366 12.89 -19.94 3.05
C TYR A 366 13.14 -19.11 4.29
N ILE A 367 13.96 -18.06 4.16
CA ILE A 367 14.36 -17.20 5.28
C ILE A 367 13.52 -15.93 5.25
N LYS A 368 12.63 -15.76 6.24
CA LYS A 368 11.84 -14.54 6.43
C LYS A 368 12.73 -13.42 6.98
N THR A 369 12.46 -12.16 6.63
CA THR A 369 13.08 -11.02 7.29
C THR A 369 12.73 -11.02 8.78
N GLU A 370 13.71 -10.77 9.64
CA GLU A 370 13.50 -10.75 11.10
C GLU A 370 12.44 -9.73 11.51
N ALA A 371 11.63 -10.10 12.51
CA ALA A 371 10.68 -9.20 13.09
C ALA A 371 11.38 -8.11 13.91
N ASN A 372 10.80 -6.90 13.90
CA ASN A 372 11.26 -5.83 14.77
C ASN A 372 10.90 -6.11 16.25
N SER A 373 11.25 -5.19 17.15
CA SER A 373 10.98 -5.34 18.59
C SER A 373 9.49 -5.45 18.95
N GLY A 374 8.59 -5.03 18.05
CA GLY A 374 7.14 -5.18 18.18
C GLY A 374 6.59 -6.49 17.61
N GLY A 375 7.45 -7.38 17.09
CA GLY A 375 7.05 -8.65 16.47
C GLY A 375 6.58 -8.53 15.03
N PHE A 376 6.65 -7.34 14.41
CA PHE A 376 6.24 -7.11 13.03
C PHE A 376 7.38 -7.42 12.04
N SER A 377 7.06 -8.12 10.94
CA SER A 377 7.94 -8.33 9.78
C SER A 377 7.13 -8.20 8.50
N TRP A 378 7.67 -7.51 7.50
CA TRP A 378 7.03 -7.36 6.20
C TRP A 378 6.83 -8.68 5.46
N GLY A 379 7.69 -9.69 5.68
CA GLY A 379 7.64 -10.91 4.89
C GLY A 379 8.98 -11.47 4.46
N TYR A 380 8.95 -12.21 3.36
CA TYR A 380 10.12 -12.78 2.71
C TYR A 380 10.81 -11.77 1.77
N PRO A 381 12.14 -11.68 1.78
CA PRO A 381 12.88 -10.72 0.96
C PRO A 381 12.98 -11.18 -0.51
N ASP A 382 13.39 -10.27 -1.39
CA ASP A 382 13.34 -10.46 -2.84
C ASP A 382 14.05 -11.72 -3.35
N ALA A 383 15.20 -12.08 -2.79
CA ALA A 383 15.90 -13.31 -3.18
C ALA A 383 15.08 -14.57 -2.89
N GLU A 384 14.33 -14.60 -1.78
CA GLU A 384 13.46 -15.72 -1.43
C GLU A 384 12.18 -15.70 -2.28
N ILE A 385 11.64 -14.52 -2.61
CA ILE A 385 10.51 -14.39 -3.56
C ILE A 385 10.89 -15.00 -4.90
N PHE A 386 12.02 -14.57 -5.49
CA PHE A 386 12.47 -15.10 -6.79
C PHE A 386 12.82 -16.59 -6.75
N LYS A 387 13.43 -17.06 -5.66
CA LYS A 387 13.69 -18.50 -5.44
C LYS A 387 12.39 -19.29 -5.39
N LYS A 388 11.38 -18.78 -4.67
CA LYS A 388 10.05 -19.39 -4.56
C LYS A 388 9.34 -19.41 -5.91
N THR A 389 9.43 -18.33 -6.67
CA THR A 389 8.91 -18.27 -8.04
C THR A 389 9.51 -19.39 -8.87
N LEU A 390 10.85 -19.44 -9.01
CA LEU A 390 11.53 -20.45 -9.82
C LEU A 390 11.19 -21.90 -9.40
N ALA A 391 11.05 -22.16 -8.09
CA ALA A 391 10.67 -23.47 -7.56
C ALA A 391 9.20 -23.85 -7.84
N SER A 392 8.34 -22.87 -8.08
CA SER A 392 6.91 -23.08 -8.33
C SER A 392 6.54 -23.12 -9.82
N LEU A 393 7.43 -22.65 -10.71
CA LEU A 393 7.20 -22.63 -12.15
C LEU A 393 7.22 -24.04 -12.76
N ASP A 394 6.06 -24.52 -13.22
CA ASP A 394 5.99 -25.74 -14.05
C ASP A 394 6.33 -25.41 -15.52
N GLY A 395 7.41 -26.02 -16.03
CA GLY A 395 7.84 -25.89 -17.43
C GLY A 395 6.89 -26.55 -18.44
N ASN A 396 6.06 -27.50 -18.02
CA ASN A 396 5.09 -28.18 -18.90
C ASN A 396 3.79 -27.39 -19.05
N GLN A 397 3.48 -26.52 -18.09
CA GLN A 397 2.27 -25.71 -18.08
C GLN A 397 2.56 -24.36 -18.75
N GLN A 398 2.38 -24.29 -20.07
CA GLN A 398 2.56 -23.09 -20.88
C GLN A 398 1.34 -22.86 -21.80
N PRO A 399 0.96 -21.60 -22.09
CA PRO A 399 1.63 -20.36 -21.68
C PRO A 399 1.28 -19.93 -20.23
N ARG A 400 2.10 -19.05 -19.65
CA ARG A 400 1.93 -18.52 -18.28
C ARG A 400 1.93 -17.01 -18.20
N LEU A 401 1.22 -16.48 -17.21
CA LEU A 401 1.34 -15.12 -16.69
C LEU A 401 1.85 -15.23 -15.25
N ASP A 402 3.08 -14.79 -15.01
CA ASP A 402 3.71 -14.78 -13.69
C ASP A 402 3.89 -13.32 -13.24
N ILE A 403 3.15 -12.89 -12.23
CA ILE A 403 3.21 -11.53 -11.65
C ILE A 403 4.01 -11.62 -10.35
N ILE A 404 5.16 -10.96 -10.29
CA ILE A 404 6.09 -11.00 -9.18
C ILE A 404 6.19 -9.60 -8.61
N MET A 405 5.98 -9.46 -7.30
CA MET A 405 6.10 -8.20 -6.59
C MET A 405 7.19 -8.29 -5.55
N THR A 406 8.21 -7.44 -5.66
CA THR A 406 9.31 -7.37 -4.70
C THR A 406 8.88 -6.66 -3.42
N LEU A 407 9.69 -6.74 -2.36
CA LEU A 407 9.36 -6.24 -1.03
C LEU A 407 10.52 -5.57 -0.31
N SER A 408 11.77 -5.98 -0.56
CA SER A 408 12.91 -5.60 0.30
C SER A 408 13.21 -4.10 0.30
N ASN A 409 12.94 -3.41 -0.80
CA ASN A 409 13.14 -1.97 -0.94
C ASN A 409 12.03 -1.11 -0.30
N HIS A 410 11.67 -1.46 0.93
CA HIS A 410 10.67 -0.80 1.75
C HIS A 410 11.22 -0.54 3.16
N GLU A 411 10.81 0.54 3.82
CA GLU A 411 11.24 0.86 5.19
C GLU A 411 10.92 -0.29 6.16
N PRO A 412 11.84 -0.72 7.05
CA PRO A 412 13.13 -0.10 7.43
C PRO A 412 14.35 -0.61 6.63
N PHE A 413 14.15 -1.05 5.38
CA PHE A 413 15.19 -1.51 4.46
C PHE A 413 16.03 -2.65 5.05
N ASN A 414 15.35 -3.61 5.69
CA ASN A 414 15.98 -4.74 6.35
C ASN A 414 15.77 -6.05 5.59
N PHE A 415 16.79 -6.89 5.57
CA PHE A 415 16.78 -8.19 4.92
C PHE A 415 17.92 -9.08 5.46
N PRO A 416 17.82 -10.41 5.34
CA PRO A 416 18.88 -11.33 5.76
C PRO A 416 20.22 -11.02 5.08
N ASN A 417 21.31 -11.11 5.84
CA ASN A 417 22.68 -10.82 5.37
C ASN A 417 22.94 -9.36 4.93
N LYS A 418 22.19 -8.38 5.45
CA LYS A 418 22.37 -6.94 5.13
C LYS A 418 23.82 -6.46 5.23
N THR A 419 24.56 -6.83 6.27
CA THR A 419 25.98 -6.46 6.46
C THR A 419 26.89 -6.87 5.29
N TYR A 420 26.59 -7.97 4.58
CA TYR A 420 27.34 -8.34 3.38
C TYR A 420 27.16 -7.31 2.27
N TYR A 421 25.92 -6.86 2.05
CA TYR A 421 25.59 -5.88 1.01
C TYR A 421 26.04 -4.47 1.40
N GLU A 422 26.01 -4.10 2.68
CA GLU A 422 26.59 -2.84 3.18
C GLU A 422 28.08 -2.73 2.83
N LYS A 423 28.85 -3.82 3.02
CA LYS A 423 30.27 -3.87 2.63
C LYS A 423 30.48 -3.73 1.13
N LYS A 424 29.52 -4.20 0.30
CA LYS A 424 29.57 -4.02 -1.16
C LYS A 424 29.30 -2.56 -1.54
N VAL A 425 28.32 -1.92 -0.90
CA VAL A 425 28.06 -0.49 -1.05
C VAL A 425 29.29 0.34 -0.63
N ASP A 426 29.92 0.01 0.49
CA ASP A 426 31.18 0.67 0.91
C ASP A 426 32.29 0.49 -0.12
N SER A 427 32.42 -0.71 -0.69
CA SER A 427 33.40 -0.96 -1.76
C SER A 427 33.11 -0.13 -3.00
N ILE A 428 31.85 0.03 -3.39
CA ILE A 428 31.44 0.87 -4.54
C ILE A 428 31.82 2.32 -4.24
N LEU A 429 31.43 2.85 -3.08
CA LEU A 429 31.74 4.21 -2.62
C LEU A 429 33.24 4.53 -2.56
N ASN A 430 34.07 3.55 -2.19
CA ASN A 430 35.52 3.69 -2.09
C ASN A 430 36.23 3.56 -3.45
N SER A 431 35.58 2.94 -4.44
CA SER A 431 36.20 2.62 -5.74
C SER A 431 35.97 3.67 -6.83
N THR A 432 34.99 4.55 -6.67
CA THR A 432 34.66 5.59 -7.64
C THR A 432 34.31 6.90 -6.92
N ASP A 433 34.73 8.02 -7.51
CA ASP A 433 34.30 9.36 -7.11
C ASP A 433 33.20 9.91 -8.04
N ASN A 434 32.84 9.17 -9.09
CA ASN A 434 31.94 9.61 -10.15
C ASN A 434 30.47 9.27 -9.83
N PHE A 435 29.95 9.82 -8.73
CA PHE A 435 28.51 9.80 -8.44
C PHE A 435 27.89 11.15 -8.76
N ASN A 436 26.66 11.14 -9.25
CA ASN A 436 25.87 12.36 -9.46
C ASN A 436 25.29 12.92 -8.13
N THR A 437 25.40 12.17 -7.04
CA THR A 437 24.98 12.55 -5.68
C THR A 437 26.21 12.66 -4.77
N PRO A 438 26.28 13.65 -3.86
CA PRO A 438 27.34 13.74 -2.86
C PRO A 438 27.48 12.46 -2.02
N LYS A 439 28.72 12.05 -1.72
CA LYS A 439 28.97 10.81 -0.96
C LYS A 439 28.34 10.84 0.43
N ASP A 440 28.33 11.99 1.10
CA ASP A 440 27.75 12.13 2.44
C ASP A 440 26.24 11.83 2.41
N ASP A 441 25.51 12.28 1.39
CA ASP A 441 24.08 11.96 1.20
C ASP A 441 23.87 10.44 0.96
N ILE A 442 24.82 9.78 0.27
CA ILE A 442 24.77 8.33 0.07
C ILE A 442 25.00 7.60 1.40
N VAL A 443 25.93 8.08 2.23
CA VAL A 443 26.23 7.52 3.55
C VAL A 443 25.06 7.72 4.51
N GLU A 444 24.39 8.88 4.48
CA GLU A 444 23.19 9.16 5.29
C GLU A 444 22.04 8.19 4.99
N HIS A 445 21.90 7.79 3.73
CA HIS A 445 20.85 6.89 3.24
C HIS A 445 21.37 5.49 2.86
N LYS A 446 22.46 5.04 3.50
CA LYS A 446 23.19 3.82 3.11
C LYS A 446 22.32 2.57 3.11
N ASP A 447 21.35 2.47 4.01
CA ASP A 447 20.38 1.37 4.09
C ASP A 447 19.52 1.26 2.82
N ILE A 448 19.06 2.38 2.28
CA ILE A 448 18.29 2.45 1.03
C ILE A 448 19.15 1.98 -0.15
N TYR A 449 20.35 2.53 -0.32
CA TYR A 449 21.26 2.11 -1.39
C TYR A 449 21.67 0.64 -1.28
N THR A 450 21.84 0.15 -0.05
CA THR A 450 22.10 -1.26 0.24
C THR A 450 20.92 -2.15 -0.16
N SER A 451 19.69 -1.69 0.10
CA SER A 451 18.47 -2.40 -0.31
C SER A 451 18.24 -2.37 -1.82
N LEU A 452 18.48 -1.24 -2.48
CA LEU A 452 18.46 -1.13 -3.95
C LEU A 452 19.45 -2.11 -4.59
N PHE A 453 20.68 -2.17 -4.08
CA PHE A 453 21.70 -3.09 -4.57
C PHE A 453 21.36 -4.57 -4.31
N TYR A 454 20.75 -4.88 -3.16
CA TYR A 454 20.21 -6.21 -2.88
C TYR A 454 19.11 -6.61 -3.85
N THR A 455 18.18 -5.70 -4.12
CA THR A 455 17.05 -5.88 -5.05
C THR A 455 17.57 -6.13 -6.47
N ASP A 456 18.48 -5.28 -6.96
CA ASP A 456 19.14 -5.42 -8.26
C ASP A 456 19.86 -6.77 -8.42
N ASN A 457 20.63 -7.18 -7.41
CA ASN A 457 21.31 -8.47 -7.42
C ASN A 457 20.32 -9.66 -7.37
N SER A 458 19.20 -9.51 -6.68
CA SER A 458 18.14 -10.52 -6.63
C SER A 458 17.46 -10.69 -8.00
N ILE A 459 17.15 -9.59 -8.68
CA ILE A 459 16.64 -9.58 -10.06
C ILE A 459 17.67 -10.22 -11.01
N LYS A 460 18.95 -9.83 -10.91
CA LYS A 460 20.04 -10.44 -11.70
C LYS A 460 20.06 -11.96 -11.56
N ASN A 461 20.01 -12.46 -10.33
CA ASN A 461 20.05 -13.90 -10.05
C ASN A 461 18.82 -14.61 -10.59
N PHE A 462 17.63 -14.02 -10.43
CA PHE A 462 16.40 -14.51 -11.01
C PHE A 462 16.50 -14.63 -12.53
N MET A 463 16.87 -13.56 -13.22
CA MET A 463 16.97 -13.53 -14.67
C MET A 463 18.02 -14.50 -15.20
N ASN A 464 19.18 -14.62 -14.52
CA ASN A 464 20.22 -15.60 -14.88
C ASN A 464 19.77 -17.05 -14.68
N ALA A 465 18.97 -17.33 -13.65
CA ALA A 465 18.41 -18.65 -13.42
C ALA A 465 17.29 -18.96 -14.40
N TYR A 466 16.40 -18.00 -14.67
CA TYR A 466 15.32 -18.14 -15.65
C TYR A 466 15.88 -18.37 -17.05
N ALA A 467 16.97 -17.69 -17.43
CA ALA A 467 17.62 -17.86 -18.74
C ALA A 467 18.11 -19.29 -19.03
N LYS A 468 18.19 -20.15 -18.01
CA LYS A 468 18.56 -21.57 -18.14
C LYS A 468 17.36 -22.49 -18.41
N ARG A 469 16.14 -21.96 -18.39
CA ARG A 469 14.92 -22.73 -18.63
C ARG A 469 14.64 -22.88 -20.13
N ASP A 470 14.06 -24.00 -20.50
CA ASP A 470 13.69 -24.29 -21.91
C ASP A 470 12.67 -23.29 -22.48
N ASP A 471 11.85 -22.69 -21.61
CA ASP A 471 10.80 -21.74 -21.97
C ASP A 471 11.27 -20.28 -22.07
N TYR A 472 12.54 -20.00 -21.75
CA TYR A 472 13.11 -18.65 -21.78
C TYR A 472 13.01 -17.96 -23.14
N ASN A 473 13.32 -18.68 -24.22
CA ASN A 473 13.36 -18.13 -25.58
C ASN A 473 12.01 -17.67 -26.12
N ASN A 474 10.90 -18.04 -25.45
CA ASN A 474 9.54 -17.62 -25.76
C ASN A 474 8.88 -16.94 -24.53
N THR A 475 9.62 -16.05 -23.87
CA THR A 475 9.15 -15.30 -22.69
C THR A 475 9.34 -13.80 -22.88
N ILE A 476 8.34 -13.02 -22.47
CA ILE A 476 8.36 -11.55 -22.41
C ILE A 476 8.42 -11.13 -20.95
N PHE A 477 9.42 -10.35 -20.58
CA PHE A 477 9.59 -9.77 -19.25
C PHE A 477 9.19 -8.30 -19.28
N ILE A 478 8.32 -7.90 -18.36
CA ILE A 478 7.93 -6.51 -18.13
C ILE A 478 8.41 -6.16 -16.73
N ILE A 479 9.37 -5.24 -16.63
CA ILE A 479 9.96 -4.83 -15.35
C ILE A 479 9.69 -3.35 -15.15
N THR A 480 9.09 -2.97 -14.02
CA THR A 480 8.79 -1.57 -13.71
C THR A 480 8.78 -1.33 -12.22
N GLY A 481 9.08 -0.10 -11.80
CA GLY A 481 8.80 0.32 -10.43
C GLY A 481 7.30 0.53 -10.20
N ASP A 482 6.86 0.34 -8.98
CA ASP A 482 5.49 0.67 -8.58
C ASP A 482 5.31 2.16 -8.25
N HIS A 483 6.30 2.76 -7.61
CA HIS A 483 6.44 4.20 -7.35
C HIS A 483 7.90 4.52 -6.95
N ARG A 484 8.23 5.82 -6.80
CA ARG A 484 9.56 6.24 -6.33
C ARG A 484 9.62 6.25 -4.79
N LEU A 485 10.57 5.53 -4.20
CA LEU A 485 10.75 5.39 -2.75
C LEU A 485 10.91 6.73 -2.00
N ILE A 486 10.69 6.73 -0.69
CA ILE A 486 11.09 7.77 0.28
C ILE A 486 11.97 7.07 1.35
N PRO A 487 12.80 7.75 2.17
CA PRO A 487 12.91 9.19 2.47
C PRO A 487 13.97 10.02 1.72
N ILE A 488 14.61 9.54 0.65
CA ILE A 488 15.56 10.38 -0.11
C ILE A 488 14.83 11.61 -0.69
N ALA A 489 15.44 12.79 -0.61
CA ALA A 489 14.86 14.02 -1.18
C ALA A 489 14.46 13.85 -2.65
N GLN A 490 13.32 14.41 -3.04
CA GLN A 490 12.84 14.38 -4.42
C GLN A 490 13.26 15.66 -5.13
N LYS A 491 13.78 15.56 -6.36
CA LYS A 491 14.20 16.74 -7.14
C LYS A 491 13.04 17.69 -7.45
N ASP A 492 11.84 17.15 -7.64
CA ASP A 492 10.63 17.90 -7.96
C ASP A 492 9.34 17.09 -7.69
N LYS A 493 8.18 17.66 -8.03
CA LYS A 493 6.86 17.06 -7.76
C LYS A 493 6.50 15.88 -8.68
N LEU A 494 7.16 15.74 -9.84
CA LEU A 494 6.90 14.69 -10.83
C LEU A 494 7.67 13.40 -10.48
N CYS A 495 8.85 13.57 -9.90
CA CYS A 495 9.76 12.51 -9.45
C CYS A 495 9.06 11.36 -8.72
N ARG A 496 8.08 11.65 -7.85
CA ARG A 496 7.30 10.64 -7.11
C ARG A 496 6.67 9.57 -8.01
N PHE A 497 6.30 9.96 -9.22
CA PHE A 497 5.62 9.13 -10.20
C PHE A 497 6.57 8.59 -11.29
N HIS A 498 7.82 9.04 -11.35
CA HIS A 498 8.75 8.65 -12.41
C HIS A 498 9.40 7.30 -12.08
N VAL A 499 8.99 6.26 -12.79
CA VAL A 499 9.48 4.88 -12.61
C VAL A 499 9.98 4.32 -13.95
N PRO A 500 10.94 3.40 -13.98
CA PRO A 500 11.43 2.86 -15.24
C PRO A 500 10.43 1.84 -15.81
N LEU A 501 10.42 1.65 -17.13
CA LEU A 501 9.76 0.52 -17.78
C LEU A 501 10.72 -0.17 -18.74
N TYR A 502 10.93 -1.45 -18.51
CA TYR A 502 11.66 -2.35 -19.40
C TYR A 502 10.68 -3.38 -19.96
N ILE A 503 10.70 -3.55 -21.28
CA ILE A 503 10.20 -4.77 -21.92
C ILE A 503 11.40 -5.51 -22.49
N TYR A 504 11.76 -6.61 -21.85
CA TYR A 504 12.88 -7.47 -22.23
C TYR A 504 12.38 -8.80 -22.78
N SER A 505 12.98 -9.33 -23.84
CA SER A 505 12.70 -10.68 -24.33
C SER A 505 13.81 -11.17 -25.25
N PRO A 506 14.14 -12.47 -25.24
CA PRO A 506 14.96 -13.09 -26.29
C PRO A 506 14.34 -12.99 -27.69
N MET A 507 13.04 -12.66 -27.77
CA MET A 507 12.32 -12.44 -29.03
C MET A 507 12.52 -11.04 -29.60
N LEU A 508 13.16 -10.10 -28.89
CA LEU A 508 13.38 -8.75 -29.42
C LEU A 508 14.30 -8.80 -30.65
N LYS A 509 13.95 -8.03 -31.68
CA LYS A 509 14.79 -7.83 -32.87
C LYS A 509 16.03 -7.02 -32.53
N GLN A 510 15.84 -5.94 -31.77
CA GLN A 510 16.87 -5.04 -31.27
C GLN A 510 16.35 -4.27 -30.06
N PRO A 511 17.24 -3.84 -29.14
CA PRO A 511 16.89 -2.91 -28.08
C PRO A 511 16.52 -1.54 -28.65
N GLU A 512 15.63 -0.82 -27.98
CA GLU A 512 15.22 0.54 -28.35
C GLU A 512 14.92 1.40 -27.12
N LYS A 513 15.11 2.70 -27.27
CA LYS A 513 14.77 3.69 -26.23
C LYS A 513 13.68 4.64 -26.72
N PHE A 514 12.72 4.92 -25.86
CA PHE A 514 11.61 5.82 -26.12
C PHE A 514 11.62 6.98 -25.10
N LYS A 515 11.60 8.22 -25.62
CA LYS A 515 11.46 9.43 -24.80
C LYS A 515 10.00 9.87 -24.66
N SER A 516 9.07 9.20 -25.34
CA SER A 516 7.66 9.51 -25.17
C SER A 516 7.17 9.13 -23.78
N VAL A 517 6.17 9.88 -23.32
CA VAL A 517 5.55 9.66 -22.03
C VAL A 517 4.51 8.55 -22.16
N SER A 518 4.54 7.60 -21.24
CA SER A 518 3.50 6.58 -21.05
C SER A 518 3.39 6.25 -19.56
N SER A 519 2.38 5.47 -19.17
CA SER A 519 2.11 5.15 -17.78
C SER A 519 1.75 3.69 -17.54
N HIS A 520 1.61 3.28 -16.28
CA HIS A 520 1.10 1.94 -15.93
C HIS A 520 -0.19 1.57 -16.67
N TRP A 521 -1.08 2.54 -16.92
CA TRP A 521 -2.32 2.31 -17.68
C TRP A 521 -2.12 1.85 -19.12
N ASP A 522 -0.96 2.09 -19.70
CA ASP A 522 -0.69 1.85 -21.12
C ASP A 522 -0.12 0.45 -21.38
N VAL A 523 0.29 -0.28 -20.33
CA VAL A 523 0.95 -1.59 -20.45
C VAL A 523 -0.03 -2.69 -20.85
N ALA A 524 -1.10 -2.92 -20.09
CA ALA A 524 -2.09 -3.94 -20.40
C ALA A 524 -2.73 -3.77 -21.81
N PRO A 525 -3.13 -2.55 -22.23
CA PRO A 525 -3.62 -2.31 -23.59
C PRO A 525 -2.62 -2.71 -24.68
N SER A 526 -1.35 -2.35 -24.50
CA SER A 526 -0.30 -2.62 -25.48
C SER A 526 0.01 -4.10 -25.60
N LEU A 527 0.15 -4.78 -24.47
CA LEU A 527 0.46 -6.20 -24.44
C LEU A 527 -0.67 -7.03 -25.03
N LEU A 528 -1.93 -6.73 -24.69
CA LEU A 528 -3.07 -7.45 -25.24
C LEU A 528 -3.27 -7.17 -26.73
N SER A 529 -3.03 -5.94 -27.19
CA SER A 529 -3.07 -5.61 -28.63
C SER A 529 -2.02 -6.40 -29.41
N PHE A 530 -0.79 -6.46 -28.89
CA PHE A 530 0.29 -7.29 -29.44
C PHE A 530 -0.09 -8.77 -29.47
N LEU A 531 -0.63 -9.32 -28.38
CA LEU A 531 -0.99 -10.74 -28.32
C LEU A 531 -2.15 -11.09 -29.26
N LYS A 532 -3.22 -10.27 -29.31
CA LYS A 532 -4.37 -10.49 -30.21
C LYS A 532 -3.98 -10.36 -31.68
N ALA A 533 -3.05 -9.45 -32.01
CA ALA A 533 -2.56 -9.28 -33.38
C ALA A 533 -1.77 -10.49 -33.91
N ASN A 534 -1.11 -11.23 -33.02
CA ASN A 534 -0.17 -12.30 -33.39
C ASN A 534 -0.65 -13.72 -33.06
N TYR A 535 -1.64 -13.87 -32.19
CA TYR A 535 -2.08 -15.16 -31.68
C TYR A 535 -3.61 -15.27 -31.68
N LYS A 536 -4.11 -16.51 -31.78
CA LYS A 536 -5.54 -16.77 -31.62
C LYS A 536 -5.99 -16.49 -30.18
N PHE A 537 -6.86 -15.51 -30.05
CA PHE A 537 -7.48 -15.11 -28.80
C PHE A 537 -9.01 -15.17 -28.94
N ASN A 538 -9.70 -15.48 -27.84
CA ASN A 538 -11.13 -15.28 -27.71
C ASN A 538 -11.45 -13.81 -28.00
N ASP A 539 -12.61 -13.57 -28.61
CA ASP A 539 -12.94 -12.20 -28.98
C ASP A 539 -13.18 -11.34 -27.74
N ILE A 540 -12.60 -10.14 -27.79
CA ILE A 540 -12.77 -9.07 -26.82
C ILE A 540 -13.31 -7.94 -27.67
N GLY A 541 -14.64 -7.80 -27.71
CA GLY A 541 -15.31 -6.79 -28.52
C GLY A 541 -14.99 -5.38 -27.99
N GLU A 542 -15.11 -5.20 -26.67
CA GLU A 542 -15.00 -3.91 -26.01
C GLU A 542 -14.13 -3.99 -24.74
N THR A 543 -13.53 -2.87 -24.37
CA THR A 543 -12.75 -2.69 -23.14
C THR A 543 -13.13 -1.37 -22.46
N ALA A 544 -12.73 -1.20 -21.20
CA ALA A 544 -12.96 0.02 -20.42
C ALA A 544 -11.66 0.65 -19.91
N TRP A 545 -10.57 0.52 -20.67
CA TRP A 545 -9.24 0.94 -20.26
C TRP A 545 -9.09 2.46 -20.22
N MET A 546 -8.44 2.95 -19.16
CA MET A 546 -8.03 4.34 -19.02
C MET A 546 -6.93 4.72 -20.01
N GLY A 547 -5.98 3.82 -20.22
CA GLY A 547 -4.87 3.98 -21.16
C GLY A 547 -5.28 3.73 -22.62
N GLU A 548 -4.43 4.19 -23.52
CA GLU A 548 -4.59 4.02 -24.97
C GLU A 548 -3.51 3.12 -25.58
N GLY A 549 -2.47 2.79 -24.81
CA GLY A 549 -1.32 2.01 -25.24
C GLY A 549 -0.03 2.82 -25.16
N LEU A 550 1.10 2.13 -25.17
CA LEU A 550 2.43 2.70 -25.04
C LEU A 550 2.74 3.54 -26.26
N ASP A 551 3.34 4.70 -26.05
CA ASP A 551 3.88 5.51 -27.13
C ASP A 551 5.33 5.05 -27.39
N THR A 552 5.61 4.59 -28.61
CA THR A 552 6.92 4.05 -29.01
C THR A 552 7.71 5.05 -29.85
N THR A 553 7.48 6.36 -29.68
CA THR A 553 8.30 7.37 -30.36
C THR A 553 9.59 7.68 -29.59
N LYS A 554 10.67 7.90 -30.35
CA LYS A 554 11.99 8.25 -29.82
C LYS A 554 12.09 9.72 -29.39
N ALA A 555 11.18 10.58 -29.86
CA ALA A 555 11.13 11.99 -29.50
C ALA A 555 10.34 12.20 -28.19
N PHE A 556 10.71 13.22 -27.42
CA PHE A 556 9.93 13.62 -26.25
C PHE A 556 8.57 14.17 -26.70
N ARG A 557 7.50 13.51 -26.27
CA ARG A 557 6.12 14.00 -26.37
C ARG A 557 5.26 13.28 -25.34
N ASN A 558 4.13 13.89 -25.01
CA ASN A 558 3.07 13.24 -24.26
C ASN A 558 1.77 13.39 -25.05
N THR A 559 1.19 12.26 -25.46
CA THR A 559 -0.10 12.21 -26.15
C THR A 559 -1.25 11.89 -25.21
N HIS A 560 -0.95 11.53 -23.96
CA HIS A 560 -1.91 11.06 -22.96
C HIS A 560 -2.39 12.19 -22.04
N LYS A 561 -3.50 11.92 -21.36
CA LYS A 561 -4.03 12.71 -20.23
C LYS A 561 -3.95 11.85 -18.99
N ILE A 562 -2.97 12.12 -18.13
CA ILE A 562 -2.61 11.21 -17.02
C ILE A 562 -2.89 11.93 -15.69
N PRO A 563 -4.08 11.77 -15.10
CA PRO A 563 -4.28 12.09 -13.69
C PRO A 563 -3.41 11.18 -12.83
N LEU A 564 -2.90 11.73 -11.73
CA LEU A 564 -1.97 11.05 -10.85
C LEU A 564 -2.51 11.11 -9.41
N MET A 565 -2.55 9.97 -8.73
CA MET A 565 -2.98 9.87 -7.34
C MET A 565 -1.76 9.80 -6.41
N ARG A 566 -1.49 10.87 -5.67
CA ARG A 566 -0.26 10.98 -4.86
C ARG A 566 -0.25 10.03 -3.65
N TYR A 567 -1.40 9.92 -2.97
CA TYR A 567 -1.69 9.04 -1.82
C TYR A 567 -3.15 8.60 -1.87
N LYS A 568 -3.55 7.67 -1.00
CA LYS A 568 -4.96 7.25 -0.83
C LYS A 568 -5.83 8.52 -0.64
N GLY A 569 -6.77 8.77 -1.56
CA GLY A 569 -7.66 9.95 -1.49
C GLY A 569 -7.23 11.20 -2.26
N SER A 570 -6.00 11.27 -2.78
CA SER A 570 -5.41 12.52 -3.30
C SER A 570 -5.10 12.47 -4.79
N ILE A 571 -6.09 12.82 -5.63
CA ILE A 571 -5.96 12.93 -7.09
C ILE A 571 -5.75 14.39 -7.49
N ASN A 572 -4.62 14.98 -7.10
CA ASN A 572 -4.39 16.43 -7.25
C ASN A 572 -3.38 16.80 -8.34
N ASP A 573 -2.85 15.78 -9.01
CA ASP A 573 -1.82 15.91 -10.02
C ASP A 573 -2.36 15.47 -11.40
N PHE A 574 -1.96 16.15 -12.46
CA PHE A 574 -2.41 15.88 -13.83
C PHE A 574 -1.32 16.22 -14.84
N MET A 575 -0.95 15.26 -15.68
CA MET A 575 -0.02 15.44 -16.80
C MET A 575 -0.78 15.56 -18.11
N TYR A 576 -0.50 16.62 -18.86
CA TYR A 576 -1.07 16.85 -20.19
C TYR A 576 -0.07 17.61 -21.06
N LYS A 577 0.23 17.06 -22.25
CA LYS A 577 1.36 17.53 -23.06
C LYS A 577 2.64 17.59 -22.21
N ASP A 578 3.44 18.62 -22.38
CA ASP A 578 4.64 18.93 -21.62
C ASP A 578 4.34 19.72 -20.32
N TYR A 579 3.12 19.64 -19.77
CA TYR A 579 2.74 20.30 -18.53
C TYR A 579 2.37 19.31 -17.42
N LEU A 580 2.79 19.65 -16.20
CA LEU A 580 2.34 19.07 -14.94
C LEU A 580 1.53 20.11 -14.18
N TYR A 581 0.25 19.81 -13.92
CA TYR A 581 -0.55 20.51 -12.93
C TYR A 581 -0.42 19.74 -11.61
N SER A 582 -0.05 20.42 -10.53
CA SER A 582 0.17 19.82 -9.22
C SER A 582 -0.35 20.73 -8.12
N ASP A 583 -1.52 20.36 -7.58
CA ASP A 583 -2.18 21.05 -6.47
C ASP A 583 -2.38 22.56 -6.69
N GLY A 584 -2.81 22.95 -7.89
CA GLY A 584 -3.06 24.35 -8.25
C GLY A 584 -1.87 25.08 -8.86
N GLU A 585 -0.67 24.48 -8.80
CA GLU A 585 0.53 25.02 -9.43
C GLU A 585 0.78 24.34 -10.79
N LEU A 586 1.28 25.12 -11.75
CA LEU A 586 1.61 24.62 -13.08
C LEU A 586 3.13 24.57 -13.27
N TYR A 587 3.58 23.49 -13.89
CA TYR A 587 4.97 23.28 -14.24
C TYR A 587 5.06 22.83 -15.69
N LYS A 588 6.14 23.21 -16.34
CA LYS A 588 6.52 22.68 -17.64
C LYS A 588 7.58 21.60 -17.46
N VAL A 589 7.47 20.54 -18.24
CA VAL A 589 8.30 19.33 -18.19
C VAL A 589 9.25 19.33 -19.37
N ASN A 590 10.55 19.20 -19.12
CA ASN A 590 11.55 19.12 -20.18
C ASN A 590 11.81 17.66 -20.60
N GLU A 591 12.61 17.46 -21.65
CA GLU A 591 12.90 16.13 -22.21
C GLU A 591 13.65 15.18 -21.24
N ASN A 592 14.33 15.74 -20.24
CA ASN A 592 15.04 14.99 -19.19
C ASN A 592 14.11 14.70 -17.99
N PHE A 593 12.81 14.95 -18.15
CA PHE A 593 11.78 14.74 -17.13
C PHE A 593 12.03 15.56 -15.85
N GLY A 594 12.62 16.74 -16.00
CA GLY A 594 12.69 17.76 -14.95
C GLY A 594 11.58 18.79 -15.13
N THR A 595 11.16 19.42 -14.03
CA THR A 595 10.08 20.40 -14.03
C THR A 595 10.54 21.81 -13.62
N TYR A 596 9.88 22.83 -14.17
CA TYR A 596 10.04 24.23 -13.73
C TYR A 596 8.69 24.94 -13.70
N LYS A 597 8.48 25.77 -12.67
CA LYS A 597 7.19 26.44 -12.42
C LYS A 597 6.91 27.48 -13.51
N VAL A 598 5.67 27.51 -14.00
CA VAL A 598 5.17 28.48 -14.99
C VAL A 598 3.78 28.96 -14.59
N THR A 599 3.37 30.13 -15.08
CA THR A 599 2.03 30.68 -14.84
C THR A 599 1.34 30.94 -16.17
N GLU A 600 0.45 30.03 -16.56
CA GLU A 600 -0.35 30.14 -17.78
C GLU A 600 -1.82 29.88 -17.43
N GLU A 601 -2.59 30.93 -17.13
CA GLU A 601 -3.95 30.82 -16.58
C GLU A 601 -4.90 29.96 -17.43
N ALA A 602 -4.80 30.06 -18.76
CA ALA A 602 -5.60 29.25 -19.68
C ALA A 602 -5.28 27.74 -19.57
N ILE A 603 -4.00 27.39 -19.43
CA ILE A 603 -3.56 26.00 -19.26
C ILE A 603 -3.93 25.50 -17.87
N ILE A 604 -3.71 26.30 -16.82
CA ILE A 604 -4.14 26.00 -15.44
C ILE A 604 -5.62 25.64 -15.42
N LYS A 605 -6.46 26.50 -16.01
CA LYS A 605 -7.91 26.27 -16.07
C LYS A 605 -8.24 24.99 -16.86
N THR A 606 -7.61 24.78 -18.01
CA THR A 606 -7.85 23.59 -18.85
C THR A 606 -7.50 22.29 -18.11
N MET A 607 -6.37 22.26 -17.41
CA MET A 607 -5.91 21.08 -16.67
C MET A 607 -6.76 20.86 -15.41
N ALA A 608 -7.12 21.93 -14.68
CA ALA A 608 -8.01 21.85 -13.53
C ALA A 608 -9.42 21.34 -13.93
N ASP A 609 -9.99 21.87 -15.01
CA ASP A 609 -11.28 21.43 -15.55
C ASP A 609 -11.22 19.95 -16.00
N SER A 610 -10.13 19.55 -16.65
CA SER A 610 -9.90 18.15 -17.08
C SER A 610 -9.75 17.19 -15.91
N LEU A 611 -8.98 17.59 -14.88
CA LEU A 611 -8.82 16.81 -13.65
C LEU A 611 -10.15 16.67 -12.92
N MET A 612 -10.94 17.74 -12.83
CA MET A 612 -12.28 17.68 -12.22
C MET A 612 -13.24 16.79 -13.03
N ALA A 613 -13.18 16.83 -14.36
CA ALA A 613 -13.95 15.93 -15.22
C ALA A 613 -13.56 14.47 -14.98
N PHE A 614 -12.25 14.18 -14.86
CA PHE A 614 -11.77 12.86 -14.49
C PHE A 614 -12.25 12.45 -13.09
N LYS A 615 -12.12 13.29 -12.06
CA LYS A 615 -12.59 13.01 -10.70
C LYS A 615 -14.08 12.61 -10.68
N LYS A 616 -14.92 13.31 -11.44
CA LYS A 616 -16.35 13.00 -11.60
C LYS A 616 -16.58 11.63 -12.27
N MET A 617 -15.88 11.36 -13.37
CA MET A 617 -15.97 10.07 -14.05
C MET A 617 -15.50 8.93 -13.14
N ASN A 618 -14.32 9.08 -12.53
CA ASN A 618 -13.73 8.13 -11.59
C ASN A 618 -14.70 7.78 -10.46
N ALA A 619 -15.31 8.78 -9.82
CA ALA A 619 -16.30 8.56 -8.76
C ALA A 619 -17.55 7.83 -9.29
N TYR A 620 -18.10 8.25 -10.44
CA TYR A 620 -19.27 7.60 -11.02
C TYR A 620 -19.03 6.13 -11.35
N VAL A 621 -17.98 5.82 -12.11
CA VAL A 621 -17.77 4.45 -12.61
C VAL A 621 -17.43 3.48 -11.49
N THR A 622 -16.69 3.92 -10.47
CA THR A 622 -16.31 3.07 -9.33
C THR A 622 -17.44 2.89 -8.33
N GLN A 623 -18.17 3.95 -7.97
CA GLN A 623 -19.24 3.87 -6.95
C GLN A 623 -20.54 3.26 -7.48
N ARG A 624 -20.77 3.28 -8.79
CA ARG A 624 -22.01 2.76 -9.40
C ARG A 624 -21.84 1.44 -10.15
N ASN A 625 -20.66 0.83 -10.09
CA ASN A 625 -20.32 -0.36 -10.87
C ASN A 625 -20.52 -0.13 -12.40
N LYS A 626 -19.98 0.97 -12.91
CA LYS A 626 -20.14 1.43 -14.31
C LYS A 626 -18.81 1.52 -15.08
N ILE A 627 -17.81 0.73 -14.67
CA ILE A 627 -16.55 0.58 -15.43
C ILE A 627 -16.80 -0.30 -16.65
N PHE A 628 -17.24 -1.54 -16.44
CA PHE A 628 -17.50 -2.50 -17.51
C PHE A 628 -18.85 -3.22 -17.31
N PRO A 629 -19.65 -3.49 -18.36
CA PRO A 629 -20.93 -4.18 -18.21
C PRO A 629 -20.75 -5.64 -17.80
N ASP A 630 -21.51 -6.10 -16.79
CA ASP A 630 -21.50 -7.50 -16.36
C ASP A 630 -21.91 -8.46 -17.49
N SER A 631 -22.81 -8.04 -18.39
CA SER A 631 -23.25 -8.81 -19.55
C SER A 631 -22.16 -9.06 -20.59
N LEU A 632 -21.11 -8.23 -20.59
CA LEU A 632 -19.94 -8.39 -21.47
C LEU A 632 -18.76 -9.01 -20.73
N ASN A 633 -18.86 -9.19 -19.41
CA ASN A 633 -17.74 -9.64 -18.61
C ASN A 633 -17.46 -11.12 -18.90
N ILE A 634 -16.18 -11.44 -19.08
CA ILE A 634 -15.71 -12.78 -19.41
C ILE A 634 -15.60 -13.67 -18.17
N TYR A 635 -15.63 -13.10 -16.96
CA TYR A 635 -15.73 -13.82 -15.71
C TYR A 635 -16.14 -12.91 -14.54
N VAL A 636 -16.94 -13.44 -13.61
CA VAL A 636 -17.22 -12.82 -12.30
C VAL A 636 -17.19 -13.92 -11.25
N LYS A 637 -16.24 -13.87 -10.31
CA LYS A 637 -16.36 -14.64 -9.08
C LYS A 637 -17.39 -13.93 -8.18
N PRO A 638 -18.50 -14.57 -7.80
CA PRO A 638 -19.47 -13.92 -6.93
C PRO A 638 -18.88 -13.73 -5.52
N SER A 639 -18.90 -12.48 -5.03
CA SER A 639 -18.80 -12.19 -3.59
C SER A 639 -20.13 -12.56 -2.92
N ILE A 640 -20.11 -12.85 -1.63
CA ILE A 640 -21.35 -13.14 -0.89
C ILE A 640 -22.09 -11.81 -0.71
N ASP A 641 -23.30 -11.71 -1.28
CA ASP A 641 -24.17 -10.55 -1.04
C ASP A 641 -25.01 -10.80 0.22
N PHE A 642 -24.84 -9.96 1.23
CA PHE A 642 -25.58 -10.03 2.49
C PHE A 642 -26.92 -9.30 2.38
N SER A 643 -27.99 -9.91 2.91
CA SER A 643 -29.29 -9.25 3.07
C SER A 643 -29.21 -8.08 4.06
N GLN A 644 -30.19 -7.15 4.02
CA GLN A 644 -30.23 -6.02 4.95
C GLN A 644 -30.28 -6.47 6.42
N GLU A 645 -30.96 -7.57 6.72
CA GLU A 645 -31.02 -8.15 8.06
C GLU A 645 -29.67 -8.69 8.51
N GLN A 646 -28.98 -9.44 7.63
CA GLN A 646 -27.63 -9.93 7.89
C GLN A 646 -26.64 -8.77 8.12
N LEU A 647 -26.71 -7.71 7.32
CA LEU A 647 -25.88 -6.52 7.50
C LEU A 647 -26.15 -5.81 8.83
N ALA A 648 -27.42 -5.68 9.23
CA ALA A 648 -27.76 -5.11 10.53
C ALA A 648 -27.21 -5.95 11.69
N MET A 649 -27.28 -7.29 11.58
CA MET A 649 -26.72 -8.20 12.57
C MET A 649 -25.19 -8.14 12.62
N ILE A 650 -24.52 -8.17 11.46
CA ILE A 650 -23.05 -8.00 11.36
C ILE A 650 -22.66 -6.70 12.04
N ASN A 651 -23.25 -5.57 11.63
CA ASN A 651 -22.94 -4.25 12.21
C ASN A 651 -23.15 -4.21 13.73
N THR A 652 -24.19 -4.88 14.25
CA THR A 652 -24.43 -4.93 15.70
C THR A 652 -23.34 -5.71 16.43
N LEU A 653 -22.86 -6.80 15.84
CA LEU A 653 -21.88 -7.70 16.45
C LEU A 653 -20.43 -7.23 16.27
N THR A 654 -20.14 -6.48 15.20
CA THR A 654 -18.76 -6.16 14.78
C THR A 654 -18.40 -4.68 14.91
N ASN A 655 -19.30 -3.82 15.39
CA ASN A 655 -19.05 -2.38 15.44
C ASN A 655 -17.77 -2.03 16.20
N GLY A 656 -16.81 -1.44 15.50
CA GLY A 656 -15.51 -1.02 16.06
C GLY A 656 -14.53 -2.16 16.32
N LEU A 657 -14.82 -3.38 15.85
CA LEU A 657 -13.94 -4.55 15.97
C LEU A 657 -13.14 -4.77 14.69
N ASN A 658 -11.91 -5.27 14.83
CA ASN A 658 -11.15 -5.79 13.70
C ASN A 658 -11.57 -7.23 13.38
N PHE A 659 -11.01 -7.82 12.32
CA PHE A 659 -11.39 -9.16 11.88
C PHE A 659 -10.98 -10.27 12.85
N ASP A 660 -9.87 -10.14 13.57
CA ASP A 660 -9.45 -11.11 14.60
C ASP A 660 -10.43 -11.10 15.78
N GLN A 661 -10.84 -9.92 16.24
CA GLN A 661 -11.86 -9.77 17.29
C GLN A 661 -13.22 -10.28 16.81
N THR A 662 -13.57 -10.03 15.55
CA THR A 662 -14.79 -10.56 14.92
C THR A 662 -14.75 -12.09 14.86
N PHE A 663 -13.59 -12.67 14.54
CA PHE A 663 -13.37 -14.11 14.53
C PHE A 663 -13.55 -14.72 15.92
N GLU A 664 -13.04 -14.06 16.97
CA GLU A 664 -13.23 -14.50 18.35
C GLU A 664 -14.73 -14.55 18.75
N ILE A 665 -15.54 -13.60 18.28
CA ILE A 665 -17.01 -13.65 18.45
C ILE A 665 -17.61 -14.81 17.66
N ALA A 666 -17.21 -15.00 16.39
CA ALA A 666 -17.67 -16.11 15.59
C ALA A 666 -17.37 -17.46 16.27
N ARG A 667 -16.18 -17.58 16.87
CA ARG A 667 -15.76 -18.77 17.63
C ARG A 667 -16.62 -19.00 18.87
N ASP A 668 -16.85 -17.98 19.69
CA ASP A 668 -17.75 -18.07 20.85
C ASP A 668 -19.17 -18.49 20.46
N LYS A 669 -19.71 -17.90 19.39
CA LYS A 669 -21.03 -18.24 18.84
C LYS A 669 -21.11 -19.69 18.38
N ALA A 670 -20.08 -20.18 17.70
CA ALA A 670 -19.99 -21.57 17.26
C ALA A 670 -20.07 -22.55 18.44
N PHE A 671 -19.35 -22.30 19.53
CA PHE A 671 -19.36 -23.15 20.72
C PHE A 671 -20.65 -23.05 21.54
N LYS A 672 -21.35 -21.90 21.49
CA LYS A 672 -22.70 -21.72 22.07
C LYS A 672 -23.83 -22.32 21.23
N LYS A 673 -23.50 -23.04 20.14
CA LYS A 673 -24.45 -23.60 19.16
C LYS A 673 -25.23 -22.54 18.35
N GLU A 674 -24.81 -21.28 18.38
CA GLU A 674 -25.30 -20.22 17.49
C GLU A 674 -24.56 -20.27 16.14
N ARG A 675 -24.60 -21.44 15.47
CA ARG A 675 -23.74 -21.78 14.32
C ARG A 675 -24.06 -20.96 13.06
N ASP A 676 -25.32 -20.57 12.85
CA ASP A 676 -25.70 -19.69 11.73
C ASP A 676 -25.05 -18.31 11.86
N THR A 677 -25.09 -17.74 13.06
CA THR A 677 -24.43 -16.46 13.36
C THR A 677 -22.91 -16.58 13.23
N ALA A 678 -22.32 -17.69 13.69
CA ALA A 678 -20.89 -17.93 13.51
C ALA A 678 -20.50 -17.99 12.03
N ARG A 679 -21.25 -18.75 11.21
CA ARG A 679 -21.02 -18.85 9.76
C ARG A 679 -21.21 -17.51 9.06
N LEU A 680 -22.20 -16.70 9.45
CA LEU A 680 -22.39 -15.35 8.92
C LEU A 680 -21.17 -14.46 9.18
N LEU A 681 -20.63 -14.47 10.39
CA LEU A 681 -19.44 -13.71 10.73
C LEU A 681 -18.19 -14.23 10.00
N CYS A 682 -18.06 -15.55 9.83
CA CYS A 682 -17.01 -16.13 9.00
C CYS A 682 -17.14 -15.69 7.54
N ASP A 683 -18.34 -15.71 6.96
CA ASP A 683 -18.57 -15.25 5.59
C ASP A 683 -18.25 -13.76 5.43
N TYR A 684 -18.61 -12.93 6.43
CA TYR A 684 -18.24 -11.52 6.46
C TYR A 684 -16.73 -11.31 6.44
N ILE A 685 -15.99 -12.03 7.30
CA ILE A 685 -14.51 -12.00 7.30
C ILE A 685 -13.97 -12.45 5.95
N LEU A 686 -14.45 -13.58 5.40
CA LEU A 686 -13.92 -14.17 4.16
C LEU A 686 -14.26 -13.39 2.90
N ASN A 687 -15.30 -12.55 2.93
CA ASN A 687 -15.62 -11.64 1.85
C ASN A 687 -14.59 -10.50 1.72
N GLU A 688 -14.00 -10.09 2.85
CA GLU A 688 -12.96 -9.04 2.91
C GLU A 688 -11.54 -9.63 2.88
N LEU A 689 -11.34 -10.77 3.55
CA LEU A 689 -10.08 -11.51 3.70
C LEU A 689 -10.24 -12.98 3.28
N PRO A 690 -10.26 -13.28 1.96
CA PRO A 690 -10.48 -14.65 1.45
C PRO A 690 -9.50 -15.71 1.96
N ASN A 691 -8.29 -15.28 2.36
CA ASN A 691 -7.20 -16.12 2.87
C ASN A 691 -7.21 -16.31 4.40
N HIS A 692 -8.20 -15.78 5.13
CA HIS A 692 -8.28 -15.94 6.57
C HIS A 692 -8.49 -17.41 6.96
N SER A 693 -7.42 -18.06 7.41
CA SER A 693 -7.39 -19.52 7.58
C SER A 693 -8.23 -20.00 8.75
N ASP A 694 -8.20 -19.29 9.88
CA ASP A 694 -9.02 -19.64 11.05
C ASP A 694 -10.52 -19.48 10.79
N ALA A 695 -10.96 -18.36 10.21
CA ALA A 695 -12.37 -18.12 9.88
C ALA A 695 -12.93 -19.19 8.93
N ARG A 696 -12.19 -19.55 7.88
CA ARG A 696 -12.62 -20.62 6.95
C ARG A 696 -12.59 -22.00 7.60
N THR A 697 -11.60 -22.28 8.45
CA THR A 697 -11.54 -23.54 9.20
C THR A 697 -12.72 -23.67 10.17
N LEU A 698 -13.07 -22.58 10.88
CA LEU A 698 -14.25 -22.54 11.75
C LEU A 698 -15.55 -22.73 10.97
N LYS A 699 -15.69 -22.08 9.80
CA LYS A 699 -16.82 -22.31 8.89
C LYS A 699 -16.93 -23.78 8.49
N GLY A 700 -15.82 -24.41 8.08
CA GLY A 700 -15.77 -25.84 7.76
C GLY A 700 -16.16 -26.72 8.95
N ARG A 701 -15.64 -26.45 10.15
CA ARG A 701 -15.98 -27.19 11.38
C ARG A 701 -17.47 -27.07 11.74
N THR A 702 -18.04 -25.87 11.67
CA THR A 702 -19.46 -25.65 12.00
C THR A 702 -20.41 -26.32 11.01
N LEU A 703 -20.08 -26.31 9.70
CA LEU A 703 -20.80 -27.08 8.69
C LEU A 703 -20.75 -28.59 8.99
N ALA A 704 -19.56 -29.13 9.31
CA ALA A 704 -19.41 -30.54 9.66
C ALA A 704 -20.18 -30.91 10.93
N TRP A 705 -20.23 -30.02 11.94
CA TRP A 705 -21.01 -30.24 13.15
C TRP A 705 -22.53 -30.24 12.92
N ASP A 706 -23.01 -29.63 11.84
CA ASP A 706 -24.40 -29.65 11.40
C ASP A 706 -24.70 -30.80 10.42
N GLY A 707 -23.69 -31.59 10.06
CA GLY A 707 -23.82 -32.73 9.13
C GLY A 707 -23.66 -32.39 7.65
N ASP A 708 -23.37 -31.13 7.29
CA ASP A 708 -23.05 -30.74 5.92
C ASP A 708 -21.57 -31.02 5.60
N TYR A 709 -21.24 -32.30 5.52
CA TYR A 709 -19.87 -32.77 5.32
C TYR A 709 -19.29 -32.40 3.95
N ALA A 710 -20.13 -32.34 2.90
CA ALA A 710 -19.67 -32.03 1.55
C ALA A 710 -19.18 -30.57 1.45
N THR A 711 -19.98 -29.61 1.93
CA THR A 711 -19.56 -28.20 1.95
C THR A 711 -18.40 -27.97 2.92
N ALA A 712 -18.41 -28.65 4.07
CA ALA A 712 -17.32 -28.58 5.03
C ALA A 712 -15.98 -29.07 4.45
N GLU A 713 -15.98 -30.19 3.73
CA GLU A 713 -14.77 -30.74 3.09
C GLU A 713 -14.22 -29.74 2.06
N LEU A 714 -15.08 -29.14 1.23
CA LEU A 714 -14.68 -28.12 0.26
C LEU A 714 -14.01 -26.90 0.94
N GLU A 715 -14.60 -26.39 2.01
CA GLU A 715 -14.03 -25.24 2.75
C GLU A 715 -12.67 -25.58 3.38
N LEU A 716 -12.54 -26.75 4.01
CA LEU A 716 -11.30 -27.15 4.66
C LEU A 716 -10.18 -27.49 3.67
N LEU A 717 -10.49 -28.16 2.55
CA LEU A 717 -9.53 -28.38 1.47
C LEU A 717 -9.06 -27.05 0.84
N ASN A 718 -9.94 -26.06 0.77
CA ASN A 718 -9.59 -24.73 0.32
C ASN A 718 -8.60 -24.05 1.28
N VAL A 719 -8.72 -24.27 2.61
CA VAL A 719 -7.70 -23.82 3.57
C VAL A 719 -6.36 -24.49 3.30
N ILE A 720 -6.29 -25.81 3.12
CA ILE A 720 -5.03 -26.50 2.80
C ILE A 720 -4.42 -25.98 1.49
N LYS A 721 -5.23 -25.68 0.47
CA LYS A 721 -4.76 -25.11 -0.80
C LYS A 721 -4.15 -23.70 -0.61
N ARG A 722 -4.74 -22.89 0.26
CA ARG A 722 -4.32 -21.49 0.50
C ARG A 722 -3.16 -21.39 1.49
N SER A 723 -3.22 -22.16 2.57
CA SER A 723 -2.30 -22.14 3.71
C SER A 723 -1.82 -23.56 4.02
N PRO A 724 -0.95 -24.14 3.18
CA PRO A 724 -0.58 -25.56 3.26
C PRO A 724 0.15 -25.94 4.55
N TYR A 725 0.72 -24.98 5.28
CA TYR A 725 1.41 -25.20 6.55
C TYR A 725 0.51 -24.98 7.78
N TYR A 726 -0.77 -24.61 7.59
CA TYR A 726 -1.72 -24.36 8.68
C TYR A 726 -2.36 -25.66 9.19
N TYR A 727 -1.83 -26.16 10.31
CA TYR A 727 -2.14 -27.50 10.81
C TYR A 727 -3.62 -27.73 11.21
N ASP A 728 -4.36 -26.70 11.65
CA ASP A 728 -5.69 -26.90 12.22
C ASP A 728 -6.70 -27.39 11.16
N SER A 729 -6.53 -26.97 9.91
CA SER A 729 -7.35 -27.44 8.79
C SER A 729 -7.20 -28.95 8.53
N TYR A 730 -5.98 -29.49 8.70
CA TYR A 730 -5.73 -30.92 8.59
C TYR A 730 -6.41 -31.68 9.73
N LEU A 731 -6.33 -31.16 10.96
CA LEU A 731 -7.02 -31.77 12.11
C LEU A 731 -8.54 -31.78 11.89
N ALA A 732 -9.09 -30.67 11.39
CA ALA A 732 -10.52 -30.54 11.08
C ALA A 732 -10.97 -31.52 9.99
N LEU A 733 -10.17 -31.76 8.96
CA LEU A 733 -10.47 -32.75 7.91
C LEU A 733 -10.45 -34.18 8.43
N LEU A 734 -9.48 -34.53 9.27
CA LEU A 734 -9.45 -35.85 9.91
C LEU A 734 -10.70 -36.07 10.77
N ASP A 735 -11.11 -35.06 11.55
CA ASP A 735 -12.36 -35.11 12.32
C ASP A 735 -13.59 -35.28 11.41
N LEU A 736 -13.67 -34.51 10.33
CA LEU A 736 -14.75 -34.58 9.35
C LEU A 736 -14.86 -35.98 8.75
N TYR A 737 -13.74 -36.59 8.37
CA TYR A 737 -13.75 -37.94 7.77
C TYR A 737 -14.16 -39.02 8.75
N TRP A 738 -13.92 -38.85 10.05
CA TRP A 738 -14.47 -39.77 11.05
C TRP A 738 -15.97 -39.61 11.23
N TRP A 739 -16.47 -38.37 11.24
CA TRP A 739 -17.90 -38.09 11.41
C TRP A 739 -18.73 -38.47 10.19
N SER A 740 -18.10 -38.51 9.02
CA SER A 740 -18.75 -38.82 7.74
C SER A 740 -18.46 -40.21 7.20
N GLU A 741 -17.81 -41.08 7.97
CA GLU A 741 -17.46 -42.47 7.58
C GLU A 741 -16.62 -42.54 6.29
N GLN A 742 -15.66 -41.61 6.14
CA GLN A 742 -14.76 -41.48 4.99
C GLN A 742 -13.28 -41.60 5.41
N GLU A 743 -12.98 -42.44 6.39
CA GLU A 743 -11.65 -42.63 6.99
C GLU A 743 -10.56 -42.94 5.95
N GLU A 744 -10.91 -43.60 4.85
CA GLU A 744 -10.02 -43.91 3.72
C GLU A 744 -9.32 -42.64 3.16
N LYS A 745 -9.99 -41.48 3.19
CA LYS A 745 -9.44 -40.20 2.71
C LYS A 745 -8.39 -39.60 3.66
N SER A 746 -8.38 -40.01 4.92
CA SER A 746 -7.48 -39.45 5.95
C SER A 746 -6.01 -39.72 5.65
N GLU A 747 -5.68 -40.85 5.03
CA GLU A 747 -4.28 -41.19 4.72
C GLU A 747 -3.67 -40.18 3.72
N ALA A 748 -4.42 -39.76 2.71
CA ALA A 748 -3.95 -38.77 1.74
C ALA A 748 -3.68 -37.41 2.40
N ILE A 749 -4.60 -36.94 3.25
CA ILE A 749 -4.45 -35.68 3.99
C ILE A 749 -3.29 -35.75 4.99
N TYR A 750 -3.14 -36.86 5.71
CA TYR A 750 -2.03 -37.06 6.64
C TYR A 750 -0.68 -37.08 5.92
N ARG A 751 -0.58 -37.78 4.78
CA ARG A 751 0.63 -37.78 3.94
C ARG A 751 0.96 -36.39 3.42
N GLN A 752 -0.05 -35.61 3.04
CA GLN A 752 0.15 -34.22 2.64
C GLN A 752 0.67 -33.36 3.80
N ALA A 753 0.15 -33.52 5.02
CA ALA A 753 0.66 -32.83 6.20
C ALA A 753 2.13 -33.16 6.49
N LEU A 754 2.51 -34.44 6.38
CA LEU A 754 3.89 -34.89 6.53
C LEU A 754 4.80 -34.31 5.45
N LYS A 755 4.35 -34.29 4.19
CA LYS A 755 5.09 -33.68 3.07
C LYS A 755 5.35 -32.19 3.31
N ASN A 756 4.40 -31.50 3.96
CA ASN A 756 4.52 -30.10 4.33
C ASN A 756 5.24 -29.87 5.67
N ASN A 757 5.87 -30.91 6.24
CA ASN A 757 6.61 -30.85 7.50
C ASN A 757 5.80 -30.30 8.69
N ILE A 758 4.50 -30.58 8.74
CA ILE A 758 3.64 -30.11 9.83
C ILE A 758 3.93 -30.90 11.10
N ALA A 759 4.63 -30.28 12.05
CA ALA A 759 5.00 -30.87 13.33
C ALA A 759 3.87 -30.68 14.36
N ASN A 760 2.82 -31.50 14.29
CA ASN A 760 1.76 -31.54 15.31
C ASN A 760 1.45 -32.99 15.76
N PRO A 761 1.74 -33.37 17.03
CA PRO A 761 1.48 -34.71 17.54
C PRO A 761 0.02 -35.17 17.42
N ASN A 762 -0.94 -34.24 17.44
CA ASN A 762 -2.36 -34.57 17.33
C ASN A 762 -2.73 -35.10 15.94
N LEU A 763 -1.99 -34.75 14.89
CA LEU A 763 -2.21 -35.33 13.55
C LEU A 763 -1.86 -36.81 13.55
N GLY A 764 -0.71 -37.17 14.13
CA GLY A 764 -0.32 -38.57 14.30
C GLY A 764 -1.30 -39.32 15.19
N TYR A 765 -1.72 -38.72 16.30
CA TYR A 765 -2.65 -39.34 17.24
C TYR A 765 -4.00 -39.64 16.57
N LYS A 766 -4.55 -38.68 15.82
CA LYS A 766 -5.74 -38.92 14.99
C LYS A 766 -5.47 -40.00 13.96
N MET A 767 -4.39 -39.94 13.18
CA MET A 767 -4.14 -40.98 12.18
C MET A 767 -4.03 -42.40 12.79
N ALA A 768 -3.50 -42.55 14.00
CA ALA A 768 -3.49 -43.83 14.71
C ALA A 768 -4.91 -44.34 15.05
N HIS A 769 -5.81 -43.44 15.47
CA HIS A 769 -7.24 -43.73 15.62
C HIS A 769 -7.90 -44.10 14.29
N THR A 770 -7.60 -43.37 13.20
CA THR A 770 -8.11 -43.70 11.85
C THR A 770 -7.73 -45.12 11.48
N TYR A 771 -6.45 -45.50 11.64
CA TYR A 771 -6.01 -46.86 11.30
C TYR A 771 -6.68 -47.94 12.15
N LYS A 772 -6.95 -47.66 13.44
CA LYS A 772 -7.74 -48.57 14.27
C LYS A 772 -9.15 -48.76 13.72
N ARG A 773 -9.81 -47.68 13.28
CA ARG A 773 -11.16 -47.73 12.68
C ARG A 773 -11.18 -48.49 11.35
N LEU A 774 -10.09 -48.42 10.59
CA LEU A 774 -9.86 -49.20 9.35
C LEU A 774 -9.32 -50.62 9.62
N GLU A 775 -9.39 -51.11 10.87
CA GLU A 775 -8.89 -52.43 11.29
C GLU A 775 -7.40 -52.70 10.98
N ASN A 776 -6.61 -51.65 10.79
CA ASN A 776 -5.17 -51.71 10.52
C ASN A 776 -4.36 -51.47 11.81
N THR A 777 -4.41 -52.43 12.72
CA THR A 777 -3.78 -52.34 14.05
C THR A 777 -2.25 -52.22 13.98
N GLU A 778 -1.60 -52.77 12.95
CA GLU A 778 -0.15 -52.66 12.76
C GLU A 778 0.30 -51.21 12.53
N ARG A 779 -0.34 -50.51 11.59
CA ARG A 779 -0.04 -49.10 11.33
C ARG A 779 -0.44 -48.20 12.49
N ALA A 780 -1.56 -48.50 13.16
CA ALA A 780 -1.96 -47.78 14.38
C ALA A 780 -0.89 -47.89 15.48
N ASN A 781 -0.38 -49.10 15.73
CA ASN A 781 0.70 -49.34 16.69
C ASN A 781 2.00 -48.61 16.29
N THR A 782 2.34 -48.62 15.00
CA THR A 782 3.56 -47.95 14.49
C THR A 782 3.53 -46.44 14.79
N ILE A 783 2.40 -45.78 14.53
CA ILE A 783 2.28 -44.34 14.78
C ILE A 783 2.25 -44.03 16.27
N ILE A 784 1.47 -44.76 17.07
CA ILE A 784 1.37 -44.46 18.51
C ILE A 784 2.69 -44.72 19.24
N ASP A 785 3.46 -45.73 18.83
CA ASP A 785 4.79 -46.01 19.39
C ASP A 785 5.77 -44.88 19.08
N SER A 786 5.72 -44.32 17.88
CA SER A 786 6.50 -43.14 17.52
C SER A 786 6.15 -41.93 18.39
N LEU A 787 4.86 -41.70 18.65
CA LEU A 787 4.40 -40.61 19.51
C LEU A 787 4.79 -40.82 20.97
N ILE A 788 4.66 -42.03 21.52
CA ILE A 788 5.08 -42.36 22.89
C ILE A 788 6.59 -42.23 23.05
N LYS A 789 7.39 -42.56 22.02
CA LYS A 789 8.84 -42.34 22.06
C LYS A 789 9.20 -40.86 22.24
N ILE A 790 8.44 -39.95 21.64
CA ILE A 790 8.64 -38.50 21.74
C ILE A 790 8.00 -37.95 23.02
N HIS A 791 6.84 -38.49 23.42
CA HIS A 791 6.02 -38.05 24.56
C HIS A 791 5.69 -39.22 25.51
N PRO A 792 6.67 -39.76 26.25
CA PRO A 792 6.52 -41.02 26.98
C PRO A 792 5.51 -40.97 28.14
N ASN A 793 5.22 -39.77 28.67
CA ASN A 793 4.33 -39.58 29.81
C ASN A 793 2.91 -39.13 29.42
N ASN A 794 2.56 -39.10 28.12
CA ASN A 794 1.23 -38.69 27.69
C ASN A 794 0.20 -39.80 28.02
N SER A 795 -0.71 -39.51 28.95
CA SER A 795 -1.70 -40.47 29.45
C SER A 795 -2.69 -40.93 28.37
N GLU A 796 -3.06 -40.06 27.43
CA GLU A 796 -3.97 -40.40 26.32
C GLU A 796 -3.31 -41.41 25.37
N TYR A 797 -2.03 -41.20 25.02
CA TYR A 797 -1.32 -42.09 24.10
C TYR A 797 -1.11 -43.49 24.69
N LEU A 798 -0.73 -43.55 25.97
CA LEU A 798 -0.58 -44.82 26.69
C LEU A 798 -1.92 -45.56 26.83
N THR A 799 -3.00 -44.81 27.09
CA THR A 799 -4.35 -45.39 27.19
C THR A 799 -4.81 -45.93 25.84
N PHE A 800 -4.63 -45.15 24.76
CA PHE A 800 -4.99 -45.59 23.41
C PHE A 800 -4.20 -46.82 22.97
N LYS A 801 -2.89 -46.88 23.24
CA LYS A 801 -2.03 -48.04 22.93
C LYS A 801 -2.55 -49.33 23.55
N LYS A 802 -3.07 -49.30 24.79
CA LYS A 802 -3.69 -50.48 25.43
C LYS A 802 -4.91 -50.99 24.69
N THR A 803 -5.57 -50.15 23.88
CA THR A 803 -6.74 -50.53 23.10
C THR A 803 -6.39 -51.15 21.74
N LEU A 804 -5.10 -51.23 21.39
CA LEU A 804 -4.56 -51.86 20.18
C LEU A 804 -3.89 -53.21 20.47
N GLN A 805 -3.87 -53.62 21.74
CA GLN A 805 -3.47 -54.93 22.23
C GLN A 805 -4.69 -55.84 22.30
#